data_AF-A0A9D6KGC7-F1
#
_entry.id   AF-A0A9D6KGC7-F1
#
_cell.length_a   1.000
_cell.length_b   1.000
_cell.length_c   1.000
_cell.angle_alpha   90.00
_cell.angle_beta   90.00
_cell.angle_gamma   90.00
#
_symmetry.space_group_name_H-M   'P 1'
#
loop_
_entity.id
_entity.type
_entity.pdbx_description
1 polymer ?
#
loop_
_entity_poly.entity_id
_entity_poly.type
_entity_poly.pdbx_seq_one_letter_code
_entity_poly.pdbx_strand_id
1 'polypeptide(L)'
;MTLQYTPVILPYLLSVFLTGGLSLYAWWHRRGRAGVLTFALFGFSAAFFALREALIWASADLSWQYFWLRLGRPSAEAIPLLWLAFVVQYTGVLLNRRRLILLSAVPVAAGLLGWTNQVHHLIWSGVSQSDWHGLAGLDVQRGSLWLPLLLYQWAQMLTGAALVVAALVRAPERYRDQAVPLLVAIAIPLAAAIFYAVRPSPLDPSPLALAISAAAFAWAIFRHGMLNMIPAARHTIIENMSDAMVVLDQSDRVVDLNPAAKRIIGPSGGTAIGTPITEVVPAWAEVLRADGDGAAVREAEVALDGRDYELRISAVQGNDGAVTGRVVLLHDITEQKQARETLRQSQETSQLILESIEDGYYEIDLQGTFTKATEATAQVIGLPRAQVVGANFTQLGDAATATRLLDIYREVYRTGTGIKQLEYAITTRDGSTKHLEASASLIRDAAGKPTGFRGIVRDTTERKRAEEELERAKRAAEEASQAKGAFLATVSHELRTPLTSVLGFAKLIKRRLGETIRPAAATADQKVQRALAQVAENVDVIIVEGERLTTLINEVLDLAKIESGKVEWHMQPVVIGEIIQRAITATSSLSGAKGLAVHTEVADSLPTVVGDPDRLIQVVINLLSNAIKFTDHGAITCRTHRVDGAIEVRVTDTGTGIAPEDQPKVFEQFVQVGDTLTSKPTGTGLGLPICKQIVEHHGGRIWVESELGRGSTFAFTLPIERVAAEERATLAAPRRVELGLLVEQLRQRIATLEPINGEARSVLIVDDDPSIRSLLRQELEASGHHVREAHTGEEALAAVKQKRPGVIILDVIMPGLSGFDVAAALRTDPQTLNIPVIILSVVHDRERGLRLGVEQYFTKPVSTEALLHEVDALLARGPAEKKVLVVDEDAATVRTLSDALQAQGYRVTSAASGPDGIARALADQPDLVLVRAHLAEQHSVVQTIRSHKETEAVSFLLFE
;
A
#
# COMPACT_ATOMS: atom_id res chain seq x y z
N MET A 1 63.40 -35.27 18.80
CA MET A 1 64.41 -34.20 18.89
C MET A 1 65.44 -34.65 19.90
N THR A 2 66.60 -35.11 19.44
CA THR A 2 67.73 -35.39 20.33
C THR A 2 68.45 -34.06 20.63
N LEU A 3 68.55 -33.72 21.92
CA LEU A 3 69.22 -32.49 22.37
C LEU A 3 70.67 -32.80 22.73
N GLN A 4 71.61 -32.01 22.21
CA GLN A 4 73.02 -32.03 22.57
C GLN A 4 73.40 -30.72 23.27
N TYR A 5 74.28 -30.80 24.27
CA TYR A 5 74.81 -29.60 24.91
C TYR A 5 76.06 -29.12 24.17
N THR A 6 76.01 -27.90 23.64
CA THR A 6 77.14 -27.20 23.03
C THR A 6 77.46 -25.92 23.82
N PRO A 7 78.74 -25.64 24.17
CA PRO A 7 79.11 -24.42 24.88
C PRO A 7 78.66 -23.12 24.18
N VAL A 8 78.52 -23.18 22.85
CA VAL A 8 78.07 -22.09 21.97
C VAL A 8 76.62 -21.66 22.25
N ILE A 9 75.79 -22.51 22.86
CA ILE A 9 74.40 -22.19 23.20
C ILE A 9 74.32 -21.04 24.23
N LEU A 10 75.25 -20.99 25.19
CA LEU A 10 75.20 -20.04 26.31
C LEU A 10 75.24 -18.57 25.86
N PRO A 11 76.18 -18.13 24.99
CA PRO A 11 76.17 -16.78 24.41
C PRO A 11 74.87 -16.40 23.69
N TYR A 12 74.25 -17.34 22.96
CA TYR A 12 72.98 -17.08 22.29
C TYR A 12 71.84 -16.94 23.29
N LEU A 13 71.73 -17.82 24.29
CA LEU A 13 70.72 -17.68 25.35
C LEU A 13 70.87 -16.37 26.12
N LEU A 14 72.09 -15.95 26.44
CA LEU A 14 72.33 -14.63 27.05
C LEU A 14 71.81 -13.49 26.16
N SER A 15 72.00 -13.61 24.85
CA SER A 15 71.48 -12.64 23.88
C SER A 15 69.95 -12.60 23.86
N VAL A 16 69.27 -13.75 24.00
CA VAL A 16 67.81 -13.83 24.18
C VAL A 16 67.38 -13.04 25.42
N PHE A 17 68.04 -13.25 26.56
CA PHE A 17 67.68 -12.57 27.81
C PHE A 17 67.92 -11.06 27.75
N LEU A 18 69.02 -10.60 27.17
CA LEU A 18 69.33 -9.16 27.08
C LEU A 18 68.37 -8.43 26.13
N THR A 19 68.20 -8.94 24.91
CA THR A 19 67.35 -8.31 23.89
C THR A 19 65.86 -8.42 24.26
N GLY A 20 65.42 -9.60 24.70
CA GLY A 20 64.04 -9.85 25.13
C GLY A 20 63.70 -9.13 26.43
N GLY A 21 64.59 -9.14 27.42
CA GLY A 21 64.40 -8.49 28.71
C GLY A 21 64.28 -6.97 28.59
N LEU A 22 65.15 -6.32 27.80
CA LEU A 22 65.05 -4.89 27.53
C LEU A 22 63.77 -4.53 26.79
N SER A 23 63.38 -5.34 25.81
CA SER A 23 62.15 -5.15 25.05
C SER A 23 60.91 -5.26 25.92
N LEU A 24 60.88 -6.26 26.81
CA LEU A 24 59.81 -6.46 27.78
C LEU A 24 59.73 -5.31 28.78
N TYR A 25 60.89 -4.84 29.29
CA TYR A 25 60.97 -3.69 30.17
C TYR A 25 60.39 -2.43 29.50
N ALA A 26 60.86 -2.12 28.27
CA ALA A 26 60.39 -0.97 27.51
C ALA A 26 58.88 -1.06 27.22
N TRP A 27 58.40 -2.24 26.81
CA TRP A 27 56.98 -2.48 26.55
C TRP A 27 56.11 -2.27 27.79
N TRP A 28 56.53 -2.78 28.95
CA TRP A 28 55.76 -2.73 30.18
C TRP A 28 55.76 -1.33 30.82
N HIS A 29 56.92 -0.69 30.89
CA HIS A 29 57.10 0.55 31.68
C HIS A 29 57.01 1.83 30.86
N ARG A 30 57.08 1.74 29.52
CA ARG A 30 57.04 2.91 28.61
C ARG A 30 55.91 2.80 27.59
N ARG A 31 54.89 1.99 27.88
CA ARG A 31 53.73 1.76 27.00
C ARG A 31 53.01 3.08 26.69
N GLY A 32 52.60 3.27 25.44
CA GLY A 32 51.89 4.47 24.98
C GLY A 32 52.78 5.58 24.40
N ARG A 33 54.11 5.44 24.44
CA ARG A 33 55.03 6.39 23.79
C ARG A 33 55.33 5.96 22.35
N ALA A 34 55.42 6.92 21.43
CA ALA A 34 55.75 6.66 20.03
C ALA A 34 57.10 5.92 19.93
N GLY A 35 57.20 4.93 19.03
CA GLY A 35 58.40 4.12 18.85
C GLY A 35 58.53 2.90 19.77
N VAL A 36 57.86 2.86 20.93
CA VAL A 36 58.08 1.79 21.93
C VAL A 36 57.60 0.42 21.44
N LEU A 37 56.47 0.36 20.72
CA LEU A 37 55.99 -0.89 20.13
C LEU A 37 57.00 -1.45 19.11
N THR A 38 57.45 -0.62 18.17
CA THR A 38 58.41 -1.03 17.15
C THR A 38 59.77 -1.40 17.75
N PHE A 39 60.20 -0.70 18.80
CA PHE A 39 61.41 -1.03 19.55
C PHE A 39 61.29 -2.41 20.23
N ALA A 40 60.17 -2.66 20.92
CA ALA A 40 59.93 -3.93 21.58
C ALA A 40 59.84 -5.09 20.57
N LEU A 41 59.11 -4.91 19.46
CA LEU A 41 59.04 -5.91 18.39
C LEU A 41 60.40 -6.18 17.74
N PHE A 42 61.21 -5.14 17.52
CA PHE A 42 62.59 -5.27 17.04
C PHE A 42 63.41 -6.16 17.98
N GLY A 43 63.43 -5.86 19.28
CA GLY A 43 64.23 -6.63 20.23
C GLY A 43 63.66 -8.02 20.53
N PHE A 44 62.34 -8.24 20.47
CA PHE A 44 61.76 -9.59 20.51
C PHE A 44 62.12 -10.41 19.26
N SER A 45 62.16 -9.78 18.08
CA SER A 45 62.60 -10.45 16.84
C SER A 45 64.07 -10.83 16.91
N ALA A 46 64.92 -9.95 17.47
CA ALA A 46 66.32 -10.24 17.76
C ALA A 46 66.50 -11.37 18.79
N ALA A 47 65.68 -11.38 19.85
CA ALA A 47 65.67 -12.44 20.85
C ALA A 47 65.29 -13.80 20.23
N PHE A 48 64.25 -13.83 19.38
CA PHE A 48 63.85 -15.06 18.70
C PHE A 48 64.90 -15.53 17.69
N PHE A 49 65.58 -14.60 17.01
CA PHE A 49 66.72 -14.91 16.14
C PHE A 49 67.88 -15.55 16.91
N ALA A 50 68.22 -15.03 18.09
CA ALA A 50 69.22 -15.66 18.96
C ALA A 50 68.77 -17.03 19.49
N LEU A 51 67.49 -17.17 19.85
CA LEU A 51 66.93 -18.43 20.33
C LEU A 51 66.96 -19.50 19.23
N ARG A 52 66.68 -19.11 17.98
CA ARG A 52 66.81 -19.99 16.82
C ARG A 52 68.23 -20.57 16.74
N GLU A 53 69.25 -19.72 16.79
CA GLU A 53 70.65 -20.18 16.73
C GLU A 53 70.97 -21.14 17.88
N ALA A 54 70.54 -20.81 19.10
CA ALA A 54 70.68 -21.70 20.24
C ALA A 54 70.03 -23.08 20.01
N LEU A 55 68.84 -23.13 19.42
CA LEU A 55 68.11 -24.37 19.16
C LEU A 55 68.68 -25.18 17.99
N ILE A 56 69.26 -24.52 16.98
CA ILE A 56 70.00 -25.20 15.92
C ILE A 56 71.21 -25.92 16.51
N TRP A 57 72.02 -25.22 17.31
CA TRP A 57 73.20 -25.80 17.98
C TRP A 57 72.85 -26.86 19.03
N ALA A 58 71.67 -26.76 19.65
CA ALA A 58 71.15 -27.76 20.58
C ALA A 58 70.61 -29.02 19.89
N SER A 59 70.29 -28.98 18.60
CA SER A 59 69.72 -30.11 17.88
C SER A 59 70.82 -30.97 17.28
N ALA A 60 70.83 -32.28 17.55
CA ALA A 60 71.77 -33.21 16.90
C ALA A 60 71.27 -33.71 15.53
N ASP A 61 69.95 -33.72 15.30
CA ASP A 61 69.33 -34.19 14.05
C ASP A 61 69.25 -33.07 13.00
N LEU A 62 69.74 -33.31 11.77
CA LEU A 62 69.67 -32.36 10.65
C LEU A 62 68.23 -31.88 10.34
N SER A 63 67.24 -32.76 10.47
CA SER A 63 65.83 -32.42 10.26
C SER A 63 65.33 -31.35 11.24
N TRP A 64 65.76 -31.42 12.50
CA TRP A 64 65.40 -30.44 13.53
C TRP A 64 66.19 -29.14 13.36
N GLN A 65 67.47 -29.22 13.00
CA GLN A 65 68.27 -28.03 12.64
C GLN A 65 67.63 -27.26 11.47
N TYR A 66 67.23 -27.98 10.41
CA TYR A 66 66.56 -27.39 9.25
C TYR A 66 65.15 -26.84 9.59
N PHE A 67 64.43 -27.49 10.50
CA PHE A 67 63.15 -26.97 11.00
C PHE A 67 63.31 -25.61 11.68
N TRP A 68 64.26 -25.48 12.61
CA TRP A 68 64.52 -24.22 13.31
C TRP A 68 65.01 -23.13 12.36
N LEU A 69 65.86 -23.48 11.39
CA LEU A 69 66.31 -22.56 10.35
C LEU A 69 65.12 -21.94 9.57
N ARG A 70 64.13 -22.75 9.19
CA ARG A 70 62.90 -22.29 8.53
C ARG A 70 62.04 -21.44 9.44
N LEU A 71 61.77 -21.91 10.66
CA LEU A 71 60.86 -21.24 11.59
C LEU A 71 61.36 -19.84 11.98
N GLY A 72 62.66 -19.66 12.17
CA GLY A 72 63.24 -18.38 12.53
C GLY A 72 63.71 -17.52 11.37
N ARG A 73 63.33 -17.84 10.12
CA ARG A 73 63.61 -16.98 8.96
C ARG A 73 62.80 -15.67 8.98
N PRO A 74 61.47 -15.67 9.25
CA PRO A 74 60.69 -14.44 9.26
C PRO A 74 61.17 -13.43 10.30
N SER A 75 61.64 -13.87 11.48
CA SER A 75 62.17 -12.95 12.50
C SER A 75 63.46 -12.28 12.05
N ALA A 76 64.36 -13.01 11.38
CA ALA A 76 65.61 -12.45 10.85
C ALA A 76 65.32 -11.35 9.81
N GLU A 77 64.37 -11.59 8.92
CA GLU A 77 63.94 -10.63 7.89
C GLU A 77 63.23 -9.40 8.49
N ALA A 78 62.56 -9.56 9.64
CA ALA A 78 61.85 -8.47 10.30
C ALA A 78 62.78 -7.47 11.02
N ILE A 79 63.98 -7.89 11.45
CA ILE A 79 64.88 -7.07 12.27
C ILE A 79 65.24 -5.73 11.59
N PRO A 80 65.77 -5.69 10.34
CA PRO A 80 66.12 -4.42 9.68
C PRO A 80 64.92 -3.50 9.42
N LEU A 81 63.76 -4.08 9.12
CA LEU A 81 62.52 -3.34 8.89
C LEU A 81 62.00 -2.70 10.18
N LEU A 82 61.94 -3.47 11.27
CA LEU A 82 61.49 -2.98 12.58
C LEU A 82 62.45 -1.95 13.16
N TRP A 83 63.74 -2.12 12.91
CA TRP A 83 64.76 -1.12 13.18
C TRP A 83 64.46 0.21 12.47
N LEU A 84 64.27 0.17 11.15
CA LEU A 84 63.96 1.38 10.37
C LEU A 84 62.65 2.03 10.83
N ALA A 85 61.62 1.22 11.09
CA ALA A 85 60.33 1.70 11.60
C ALA A 85 60.47 2.39 12.96
N PHE A 86 61.27 1.84 13.87
CA PHE A 86 61.59 2.46 15.15
C PHE A 86 62.27 3.81 14.97
N VAL A 87 63.31 3.90 14.12
CA VAL A 87 64.02 5.16 13.85
C VAL A 87 63.10 6.23 13.30
N VAL A 88 62.25 5.86 12.34
CA VAL A 88 61.29 6.78 11.70
C VAL A 88 60.34 7.36 12.76
N GLN A 89 59.81 6.51 13.65
CA GLN A 89 58.96 6.97 14.75
C GLN A 89 59.73 7.81 15.77
N TYR A 90 60.98 7.45 16.06
CA TYR A 90 61.82 8.15 17.03
C TYR A 90 62.26 9.53 16.55
N THR A 91 62.62 9.66 15.27
CA THR A 91 63.08 10.91 14.66
C THR A 91 61.95 11.82 14.19
N GLY A 92 60.70 11.35 14.25
CA GLY A 92 59.52 12.10 13.83
C GLY A 92 59.37 12.25 12.32
N VAL A 93 60.14 11.51 11.52
CA VAL A 93 60.02 11.52 10.05
C VAL A 93 58.71 10.82 9.66
N LEU A 94 57.83 11.51 8.96
CA LEU A 94 56.55 10.96 8.53
C LEU A 94 56.72 10.07 7.29
N LEU A 95 56.72 8.74 7.47
CA LEU A 95 56.54 7.78 6.37
C LEU A 95 55.06 7.46 6.21
N ASN A 96 54.50 7.73 5.02
CA ASN A 96 53.12 7.37 4.70
C ASN A 96 52.93 5.83 4.75
N ARG A 97 51.76 5.37 5.20
CA ARG A 97 51.40 3.95 5.39
C ARG A 97 51.68 3.09 4.15
N ARG A 98 51.49 3.66 2.95
CA ARG A 98 51.82 3.00 1.66
C ARG A 98 53.30 2.65 1.54
N ARG A 99 54.21 3.55 1.93
CA ARG A 99 55.66 3.31 1.86
C ARG A 99 56.11 2.25 2.87
N LEU A 100 55.50 2.23 4.06
CA LEU A 100 55.77 1.18 5.06
C LEU A 100 55.36 -0.21 4.55
N ILE A 101 54.19 -0.33 3.90
CA ILE A 101 53.73 -1.59 3.29
C ILE A 101 54.67 -2.04 2.16
N LEU A 102 55.11 -1.11 1.30
CA LEU A 102 56.06 -1.43 0.24
C LEU A 102 57.40 -1.90 0.80
N LEU A 103 57.91 -1.24 1.85
CA LEU A 103 59.16 -1.63 2.50
C LEU A 103 59.06 -2.99 3.21
N SER A 104 57.86 -3.38 3.67
CA SER A 104 57.61 -4.67 4.33
C SER A 104 57.32 -5.82 3.37
N ALA A 105 56.98 -5.55 2.11
CA ALA A 105 56.62 -6.58 1.14
C ALA A 105 57.77 -7.57 0.88
N VAL A 106 58.99 -7.06 0.69
CA VAL A 106 60.18 -7.90 0.42
C VAL A 106 60.54 -8.79 1.62
N PRO A 107 60.66 -8.28 2.88
CA PRO A 107 60.92 -9.13 4.04
C PRO A 107 59.85 -10.19 4.30
N VAL A 108 58.56 -9.85 4.13
CA VAL A 108 57.46 -10.80 4.31
C VAL A 108 57.52 -11.90 3.24
N ALA A 109 57.72 -11.54 1.97
CA ALA A 109 57.88 -12.50 0.89
C ALA A 109 59.11 -13.40 1.11
N ALA A 110 60.25 -12.84 1.55
CA ALA A 110 61.46 -13.59 1.87
C ALA A 110 61.26 -14.57 3.04
N GLY A 111 60.51 -14.18 4.07
CA GLY A 111 60.13 -15.04 5.18
C GLY A 111 59.27 -16.23 4.72
N LEU A 112 58.28 -15.99 3.85
CA LEU A 112 57.42 -17.03 3.28
C LEU A 112 58.19 -17.97 2.34
N LEU A 113 59.06 -17.43 1.49
CA LEU A 113 59.92 -18.22 0.60
C LEU A 113 60.86 -19.16 1.36
N GLY A 114 61.24 -18.81 2.60
CA GLY A 114 62.00 -19.69 3.49
C GLY A 114 61.24 -21.00 3.81
N TRP A 115 59.92 -20.94 3.96
CA TRP A 115 59.10 -22.12 4.24
C TRP A 115 58.91 -23.01 3.01
N THR A 116 58.75 -22.40 1.84
CA THR A 116 58.57 -23.11 0.57
C THR A 116 59.88 -23.50 -0.10
N ASN A 117 61.03 -23.26 0.54
CA ASN A 117 62.36 -23.42 -0.07
C ASN A 117 62.65 -24.83 -0.60
N GLN A 118 61.96 -25.87 -0.13
CA GLN A 118 62.09 -27.25 -0.65
C GLN A 118 61.65 -27.41 -2.11
N VAL A 119 60.80 -26.50 -2.62
CA VAL A 119 60.27 -26.58 -3.99
C VAL A 119 61.17 -25.85 -4.99
N HIS A 120 61.81 -24.76 -4.56
CA HIS A 120 62.45 -23.80 -5.47
C HIS A 120 63.93 -23.52 -5.17
N HIS A 121 64.42 -23.86 -3.97
CA HIS A 121 65.83 -23.70 -3.58
C HIS A 121 66.41 -22.27 -3.74
N LEU A 122 65.55 -21.25 -3.66
CA LEU A 122 65.91 -19.85 -3.94
C LEU A 122 66.58 -19.16 -2.75
N ILE A 123 66.20 -19.51 -1.52
CA ILE A 123 66.78 -18.97 -0.29
C ILE A 123 68.04 -19.77 0.09
N TRP A 124 67.93 -21.10 0.06
CA TRP A 124 69.04 -22.03 0.28
C TRP A 124 69.09 -23.08 -0.83
N SER A 125 70.26 -23.31 -1.41
CA SER A 125 70.47 -24.33 -2.45
C SER A 125 70.72 -25.72 -1.87
N GLY A 126 71.25 -25.79 -0.64
CA GLY A 126 71.49 -27.03 0.09
C GLY A 126 71.73 -26.75 1.57
N VAL A 127 71.33 -27.68 2.42
CA VAL A 127 71.59 -27.61 3.87
C VAL A 127 72.15 -28.94 4.32
N SER A 128 73.34 -28.92 4.91
CA SER A 128 74.06 -30.11 5.38
C SER A 128 74.60 -29.89 6.79
N GLN A 129 74.77 -30.98 7.53
CA GLN A 129 75.41 -30.93 8.84
C GLN A 129 76.92 -30.86 8.65
N SER A 130 77.58 -29.92 9.33
CA SER A 130 79.03 -29.78 9.34
C SER A 130 79.57 -30.14 10.72
N ASP A 131 80.65 -30.91 10.78
CA ASP A 131 81.40 -31.10 12.03
C ASP A 131 82.31 -29.90 12.28
N TRP A 132 81.93 -29.08 13.26
CA TRP A 132 82.66 -27.89 13.66
C TRP A 132 83.32 -28.14 15.02
N HIS A 133 84.60 -28.55 14.99
CA HIS A 133 85.38 -28.89 16.18
C HIS A 133 84.72 -29.92 17.11
N GLY A 134 84.12 -30.98 16.54
CA GLY A 134 83.43 -32.04 17.28
C GLY A 134 81.98 -31.72 17.61
N LEU A 135 81.44 -30.62 17.08
CA LEU A 135 80.08 -30.16 17.31
C LEU A 135 79.28 -30.18 16.01
N ALA A 136 78.06 -30.69 16.08
CA ALA A 136 77.14 -30.77 14.96
C ALA A 136 76.56 -29.38 14.62
N GLY A 137 77.27 -28.63 13.77
CA GLY A 137 76.84 -27.35 13.22
C GLY A 137 76.04 -27.50 11.91
N LEU A 138 75.43 -26.41 11.47
CA LEU A 138 74.66 -26.36 10.23
C LEU A 138 75.44 -25.56 9.17
N ASP A 139 75.77 -26.20 8.04
CA ASP A 139 76.32 -25.52 6.87
C ASP A 139 75.22 -25.33 5.83
N VAL A 140 75.07 -24.08 5.37
CA VAL A 140 73.94 -23.63 4.56
C VAL A 140 74.47 -23.03 3.27
N GLN A 141 74.24 -23.72 2.16
CA GLN A 141 74.59 -23.23 0.84
C GLN A 141 73.59 -22.15 0.40
N ARG A 142 74.13 -21.02 -0.05
CA ARG A 142 73.37 -19.80 -0.36
C ARG A 142 72.63 -19.95 -1.69
N GLY A 143 71.31 -19.75 -1.68
CA GLY A 143 70.50 -19.72 -2.90
C GLY A 143 70.66 -18.41 -3.68
N SER A 144 70.09 -18.34 -4.89
CA SER A 144 70.23 -17.20 -5.80
C SER A 144 69.68 -15.87 -5.24
N LEU A 145 68.70 -15.92 -4.33
CA LEU A 145 68.12 -14.72 -3.70
C LEU A 145 68.88 -14.25 -2.45
N TRP A 146 69.88 -14.99 -1.98
CA TRP A 146 70.57 -14.65 -0.73
C TRP A 146 71.24 -13.26 -0.80
N LEU A 147 71.99 -12.97 -1.87
CA LEU A 147 72.72 -11.71 -2.00
C LEU A 147 71.78 -10.51 -2.21
N PRO A 148 70.77 -10.55 -3.10
CA PRO A 148 69.80 -9.45 -3.23
C PRO A 148 69.05 -9.12 -1.93
N LEU A 149 68.62 -10.15 -1.19
CA LEU A 149 67.92 -9.95 0.09
C LEU A 149 68.84 -9.34 1.14
N LEU A 150 70.10 -9.78 1.22
CA LEU A 150 71.09 -9.21 2.13
C LEU A 150 71.36 -7.73 1.82
N LEU A 151 71.55 -7.37 0.54
CA LEU A 151 71.76 -5.97 0.13
C LEU A 151 70.55 -5.10 0.48
N TYR A 152 69.34 -5.62 0.31
CA TYR A 152 68.11 -4.92 0.69
C TYR A 152 68.04 -4.67 2.21
N GLN A 153 68.35 -5.67 3.02
CA GLN A 153 68.42 -5.53 4.49
C GLN A 153 69.46 -4.49 4.91
N TRP A 154 70.65 -4.50 4.29
CA TRP A 154 71.69 -3.50 4.58
C TRP A 154 71.26 -2.10 4.18
N ALA A 155 70.58 -1.93 3.04
CA ALA A 155 70.02 -0.64 2.64
C ALA A 155 69.02 -0.09 3.68
N GLN A 156 68.18 -0.96 4.25
CA GLN A 156 67.26 -0.56 5.33
C GLN A 156 68.01 -0.12 6.59
N MET A 157 69.03 -0.87 7.02
CA MET A 157 69.83 -0.51 8.20
C MET A 157 70.61 0.80 8.00
N LEU A 158 71.25 0.97 6.84
CA LEU A 158 72.00 2.18 6.50
C LEU A 158 71.08 3.40 6.38
N THR A 159 69.88 3.24 5.82
CA THR A 159 68.88 4.31 5.77
C THR A 159 68.47 4.74 7.16
N GLY A 160 68.20 3.78 8.06
CA GLY A 160 67.92 4.07 9.47
C GLY A 160 69.08 4.81 10.14
N ALA A 161 70.32 4.38 9.91
CA ALA A 161 71.50 5.06 10.44
C ALA A 161 71.61 6.51 9.96
N ALA A 162 71.41 6.74 8.65
CA ALA A 162 71.46 8.07 8.06
C ALA A 162 70.38 9.00 8.64
N LEU A 163 69.17 8.49 8.87
CA LEU A 163 68.08 9.26 9.50
C LEU A 163 68.41 9.65 10.93
N VAL A 164 69.00 8.74 11.71
CA VAL A 164 69.49 9.05 13.06
C VAL A 164 70.54 10.16 12.98
N VAL A 165 71.57 10.02 12.14
CA VAL A 165 72.62 11.05 11.98
C VAL A 165 72.03 12.41 11.58
N ALA A 166 71.10 12.43 10.61
CA ALA A 166 70.45 13.67 10.18
C ALA A 166 69.64 14.33 11.30
N ALA A 167 68.92 13.54 12.11
CA ALA A 167 68.20 14.05 13.27
C ALA A 167 69.14 14.65 14.33
N LEU A 168 70.31 14.04 14.52
CA LEU A 168 71.31 14.48 15.49
C LEU A 168 72.02 15.77 15.10
N VAL A 169 72.31 15.97 13.81
CA VAL A 169 72.88 17.23 13.31
C VAL A 169 71.94 18.40 13.60
N ARG A 170 70.63 18.17 13.60
CA ARG A 170 69.60 19.18 13.88
C ARG A 170 69.28 19.34 15.37
N ALA A 171 69.80 18.48 16.25
CA ALA A 171 69.45 18.47 17.66
C ALA A 171 70.29 19.47 18.49
N PRO A 172 69.71 20.15 19.52
CA PRO A 172 70.44 21.01 20.44
C PRO A 172 71.55 20.27 21.20
N GLU A 173 72.62 20.96 21.61
CA GLU A 173 73.85 20.34 22.17
C GLU A 173 73.59 19.34 23.30
N ARG A 174 72.63 19.64 24.18
CA ARG A 174 72.27 18.80 25.33
C ARG A 174 71.64 17.44 24.96
N TYR A 175 71.23 17.25 23.71
CA TYR A 175 70.65 16.00 23.19
C TYR A 175 71.64 15.19 22.34
N ARG A 176 72.83 15.74 22.02
CA ARG A 176 73.88 15.00 21.29
C ARG A 176 74.47 13.85 22.12
N ASP A 177 74.44 13.93 23.45
CA ASP A 177 74.92 12.84 24.30
C ASP A 177 74.05 11.57 24.21
N GLN A 178 72.79 11.71 23.79
CA GLN A 178 71.87 10.57 23.57
C GLN A 178 72.16 9.84 22.25
N ALA A 179 72.92 10.48 21.36
CA ALA A 179 73.21 10.05 20.00
C ALA A 179 74.20 8.89 19.91
N VAL A 180 75.26 8.98 20.72
CA VAL A 180 76.43 8.09 20.65
C VAL A 180 76.03 6.64 20.94
N PRO A 181 75.25 6.31 21.99
CA PRO A 181 74.78 4.95 22.20
C PRO A 181 73.96 4.43 21.03
N LEU A 182 73.14 5.29 20.41
CA LEU A 182 72.28 4.92 19.30
C LEU A 182 73.08 4.58 18.03
N LEU A 183 74.12 5.35 17.73
CA LEU A 183 75.03 5.07 16.59
C LEU A 183 75.84 3.78 16.82
N VAL A 184 76.34 3.57 18.03
CA VAL A 184 77.06 2.34 18.41
C VAL A 184 76.14 1.12 18.28
N ALA A 185 74.88 1.24 18.72
CA ALA A 185 73.89 0.17 18.61
C ALA A 185 73.56 -0.23 17.15
N ILE A 186 73.91 0.59 16.16
CA ILE A 186 73.69 0.31 14.74
C ILE A 186 74.94 -0.25 14.08
N ALA A 187 76.09 0.35 14.38
CA ALA A 187 77.35 0.00 13.75
C ALA A 187 77.76 -1.45 14.02
N ILE A 188 77.53 -1.94 15.25
CA ILE A 188 77.99 -3.26 15.69
C ILE A 188 77.26 -4.41 14.95
N PRO A 189 75.91 -4.46 14.89
CA PRO A 189 75.21 -5.51 14.14
C PRO A 189 75.47 -5.45 12.63
N LEU A 190 75.60 -4.24 12.07
CA LEU A 190 75.91 -4.10 10.65
C LEU A 190 77.32 -4.64 10.33
N ALA A 191 78.31 -4.31 11.16
CA ALA A 191 79.67 -4.84 11.01
C ALA A 191 79.71 -6.37 11.16
N ALA A 192 78.98 -6.93 12.13
CA ALA A 192 78.87 -8.38 12.30
C ALA A 192 78.22 -9.07 11.10
N ALA A 193 77.15 -8.49 10.54
CA ALA A 193 76.48 -9.01 9.36
C ALA A 193 77.38 -8.96 8.11
N ILE A 194 78.12 -7.86 7.91
CA ILE A 194 79.11 -7.73 6.83
C ILE A 194 80.22 -8.77 6.99
N PHE A 195 80.75 -8.93 8.20
CA PHE A 195 81.78 -9.92 8.48
C PHE A 195 81.31 -11.35 8.16
N TYR A 196 80.10 -11.71 8.61
CA TYR A 196 79.50 -13.02 8.33
C TYR A 196 79.23 -13.25 6.83
N ALA A 197 78.83 -12.21 6.10
CA ALA A 197 78.62 -12.29 4.67
C ALA A 197 79.92 -12.63 3.91
N VAL A 198 81.03 -11.98 4.29
CA VAL A 198 82.36 -12.14 3.67
C VAL A 198 83.06 -13.42 4.11
N ARG A 199 82.96 -13.78 5.39
CA ARG A 199 83.52 -15.02 5.96
C ARG A 199 82.39 -15.87 6.56
N PRO A 200 81.73 -16.71 5.74
CA PRO A 200 80.71 -17.62 6.21
C PRO A 200 81.33 -18.58 7.24
N SER A 201 80.62 -18.76 8.34
CA SER A 201 80.94 -19.70 9.40
C SER A 201 79.65 -20.41 9.81
N PRO A 202 79.70 -21.65 10.33
CA PRO A 202 78.54 -22.26 10.97
C PRO A 202 78.02 -21.44 12.16
N LEU A 203 78.87 -20.59 12.76
CA LEU A 203 78.52 -19.70 13.87
C LEU A 203 78.20 -18.30 13.35
N ASP A 204 76.93 -17.89 13.44
CA ASP A 204 76.48 -16.53 13.08
C ASP A 204 76.72 -15.56 14.25
N PRO A 205 77.59 -14.54 14.10
CA PRO A 205 77.86 -13.56 15.14
C PRO A 205 76.75 -12.50 15.29
N SER A 206 75.81 -12.41 14.34
CA SER A 206 74.80 -11.35 14.29
C SER A 206 73.89 -11.27 15.53
N PRO A 207 73.38 -12.39 16.11
CA PRO A 207 72.59 -12.32 17.33
C PRO A 207 73.38 -11.79 18.54
N LEU A 208 74.68 -12.11 18.64
CA LEU A 208 75.55 -11.62 19.70
C LEU A 208 75.78 -10.11 19.57
N ALA A 209 75.96 -9.64 18.33
CA ALA A 209 76.09 -8.22 18.03
C ALA A 209 74.83 -7.43 18.41
N LEU A 210 73.64 -8.01 18.17
CA LEU A 210 72.36 -7.42 18.58
C LEU A 210 72.20 -7.34 20.11
N ALA A 211 72.80 -8.27 20.87
CA ALA A 211 72.81 -8.20 22.33
C ALA A 211 73.66 -7.04 22.85
N ILE A 212 74.80 -6.77 22.21
CA ILE A 212 75.63 -5.59 22.53
C ILE A 212 74.85 -4.29 22.23
N SER A 213 74.13 -4.26 21.10
CA SER A 213 73.24 -3.12 20.79
C SER A 213 72.15 -2.93 21.83
N ALA A 214 71.55 -4.01 22.34
CA ALA A 214 70.57 -3.92 23.42
C ALA A 214 71.18 -3.28 24.68
N ALA A 215 72.42 -3.61 25.06
CA ALA A 215 73.08 -2.94 26.18
C ALA A 215 73.26 -1.43 25.93
N ALA A 216 73.64 -1.02 24.72
CA ALA A 216 73.74 0.39 24.34
C ALA A 216 72.37 1.12 24.39
N PHE A 217 71.29 0.47 23.95
CA PHE A 217 69.93 0.99 24.09
C PHE A 217 69.49 1.11 25.54
N ALA A 218 69.78 0.12 26.38
CA ALA A 218 69.48 0.16 27.80
C ALA A 218 70.15 1.39 28.44
N TRP A 219 71.43 1.62 28.14
CA TRP A 219 72.16 2.78 28.63
C TRP A 219 71.51 4.10 28.19
N ALA A 220 71.10 4.23 26.92
CA ALA A 220 70.40 5.42 26.42
C ALA A 220 69.05 5.66 27.12
N ILE A 221 68.26 4.59 27.34
CA ILE A 221 66.94 4.68 27.97
C ILE A 221 67.05 5.09 29.44
N PHE A 222 67.96 4.46 30.19
CA PHE A 222 68.07 4.66 31.64
C PHE A 222 68.81 5.95 32.01
N ARG A 223 69.92 6.27 31.35
CA ARG A 223 70.74 7.44 31.69
C ARG A 223 70.22 8.74 31.08
N HIS A 224 69.74 8.69 29.84
CA HIS A 224 69.43 9.90 29.07
C HIS A 224 67.94 10.13 28.85
N GLY A 225 67.07 9.23 29.32
CA GLY A 225 65.62 9.44 29.25
C GLY A 225 65.09 9.59 27.83
N MET A 226 65.72 8.90 26.86
CA MET A 226 65.52 8.95 25.41
C MET A 226 64.04 8.93 24.94
N LEU A 227 63.10 8.53 25.80
CA LEU A 227 61.68 8.41 25.50
C LEU A 227 60.77 9.44 26.23
N ASN A 228 61.23 10.54 26.83
CA ASN A 228 60.38 11.49 27.61
C ASN A 228 59.80 12.67 26.75
N MET A 229 58.58 13.13 27.07
CA MET A 229 57.69 13.95 26.20
C MET A 229 57.79 15.49 26.32
N ILE A 230 58.53 16.05 27.29
CA ILE A 230 58.39 17.47 27.70
C ILE A 230 58.72 18.51 26.60
N PRO A 231 59.81 18.38 25.81
CA PRO A 231 60.14 19.36 24.77
C PRO A 231 59.14 19.33 23.60
N ALA A 232 58.73 18.13 23.19
CA ALA A 232 57.73 17.94 22.14
C ALA A 232 56.36 18.46 22.57
N ALA A 233 55.96 18.26 23.83
CA ALA A 233 54.70 18.76 24.36
C ALA A 233 54.63 20.30 24.33
N ARG A 234 55.69 21.01 24.73
CA ARG A 234 55.72 22.48 24.71
C ARG A 234 55.61 23.05 23.29
N HIS A 235 56.37 22.52 22.35
CA HIS A 235 56.29 22.93 20.95
C HIS A 235 54.91 22.59 20.34
N THR A 236 54.36 21.42 20.66
CA THR A 236 53.05 20.99 20.16
C THR A 236 51.90 21.84 20.72
N ILE A 237 51.98 22.25 22.00
CA ILE A 237 50.97 23.13 22.60
C ILE A 237 50.97 24.48 21.89
N ILE A 238 52.13 25.15 21.74
CA ILE A 238 52.20 26.48 21.12
C ILE A 238 51.81 26.44 19.63
N GLU A 239 52.25 25.43 18.88
CA GLU A 239 51.92 25.28 17.45
C GLU A 239 50.45 24.96 17.21
N ASN A 240 49.81 24.19 18.09
CA ASN A 240 48.40 23.79 17.94
C ASN A 240 47.42 24.63 18.76
N MET A 241 47.90 25.66 19.47
CA MET A 241 47.01 26.61 20.14
C MET A 241 46.13 27.32 19.10
N SER A 242 44.82 27.30 19.35
CA SER A 242 43.83 28.01 18.54
C SER A 242 43.95 29.53 18.71
N ASP A 243 44.28 29.95 19.92
CA ASP A 243 44.43 31.36 20.27
C ASP A 243 45.72 31.92 19.68
N ALA A 244 45.64 33.12 19.13
CA ALA A 244 46.82 33.81 18.64
C ALA A 244 47.66 34.24 19.84
N MET A 245 48.93 33.84 19.85
CA MET A 245 49.92 34.24 20.84
C MET A 245 51.01 35.05 20.15
N VAL A 246 51.20 36.28 20.63
CA VAL A 246 52.25 37.20 20.21
C VAL A 246 53.16 37.48 21.40
N VAL A 247 54.46 37.27 21.23
CA VAL A 247 55.46 37.65 22.24
C VAL A 247 56.12 38.95 21.80
N LEU A 248 56.17 39.92 22.70
CA LEU A 248 56.73 41.24 22.47
C LEU A 248 57.95 41.48 23.39
N ASP A 249 58.93 42.25 22.92
CA ASP A 249 60.04 42.73 23.74
C ASP A 249 59.66 44.00 24.55
N GLN A 250 60.61 44.57 25.29
CA GLN A 250 60.41 45.80 26.08
C GLN A 250 60.10 47.05 25.24
N SER A 251 60.30 47.00 23.93
CA SER A 251 60.00 48.08 22.98
C SER A 251 58.76 47.77 22.13
N ASP A 252 57.92 46.82 22.57
CA ASP A 252 56.73 46.31 21.88
C ASP A 252 57.00 45.79 20.45
N ARG A 253 58.21 45.27 20.19
CA ARG A 253 58.54 44.59 18.94
C ARG A 253 58.25 43.11 19.06
N VAL A 254 57.72 42.52 17.99
CA VAL A 254 57.37 41.10 17.97
C VAL A 254 58.62 40.24 18.01
N VAL A 255 58.76 39.44 19.05
CA VAL A 255 59.85 38.46 19.24
C VAL A 255 59.44 37.11 18.66
N ASP A 256 58.19 36.70 18.88
CA ASP A 256 57.69 35.42 18.42
C ASP A 256 56.18 35.46 18.16
N LEU A 257 55.72 34.57 17.28
CA LEU A 257 54.33 34.42 16.87
C LEU A 257 54.03 32.95 16.65
N ASN A 258 52.99 32.45 17.32
CA ASN A 258 52.47 31.12 17.01
C ASN A 258 51.73 31.09 15.65
N PRO A 259 51.46 29.91 15.07
CA PRO A 259 50.77 29.80 13.77
C PRO A 259 49.37 30.43 13.76
N ALA A 260 48.64 30.40 14.88
CA ALA A 260 47.36 31.10 15.00
C ALA A 260 47.51 32.61 14.89
N ALA A 261 48.50 33.21 15.57
CA ALA A 261 48.84 34.62 15.45
C ALA A 261 49.25 35.00 14.03
N LYS A 262 50.05 34.16 13.35
CA LYS A 262 50.42 34.41 11.96
C LYS A 262 49.22 34.45 11.00
N ARG A 263 48.18 33.66 11.27
CA ARG A 263 46.94 33.63 10.46
C ARG A 263 45.99 34.79 10.77
N ILE A 264 45.86 35.14 12.05
CA ILE A 264 44.93 36.19 12.51
C ILE A 264 45.52 37.59 12.27
N ILE A 265 46.84 37.74 12.44
CA ILE A 265 47.54 39.03 12.42
C ILE A 265 48.29 39.26 11.08
N GLY A 266 48.36 38.27 10.17
CA GLY A 266 49.12 38.39 8.91
C GLY A 266 48.49 37.72 7.69
N PRO A 267 48.73 38.26 6.48
CA PRO A 267 50.01 38.02 5.79
C PRO A 267 50.61 39.29 5.12
N SER A 268 51.04 40.28 5.90
CA SER A 268 51.94 41.32 5.40
C SER A 268 53.39 40.86 5.51
N GLY A 269 53.83 40.03 4.55
CA GLY A 269 55.22 39.81 4.14
C GLY A 269 56.29 39.59 5.23
N GLY A 270 56.59 38.33 5.56
CA GLY A 270 57.97 37.85 5.75
C GLY A 270 58.82 38.31 6.94
N THR A 271 58.53 39.41 7.63
CA THR A 271 59.33 39.91 8.76
C THR A 271 58.46 40.60 9.80
N ALA A 272 57.50 39.89 10.39
CA ALA A 272 56.81 40.39 11.58
C ALA A 272 57.73 40.36 12.81
N ILE A 273 58.69 39.42 12.85
CA ILE A 273 59.68 39.34 13.93
C ILE A 273 60.63 40.53 13.82
N GLY A 274 60.72 41.33 14.88
CA GLY A 274 61.55 42.54 15.01
C GLY A 274 60.82 43.85 14.68
N THR A 275 59.62 43.82 14.10
CA THR A 275 58.82 45.02 13.84
C THR A 275 57.95 45.40 15.04
N PRO A 276 57.72 46.69 15.30
CA PRO A 276 56.76 47.14 16.32
C PRO A 276 55.36 46.60 16.02
N ILE A 277 54.68 46.03 17.02
CA ILE A 277 53.34 45.42 16.84
C ILE A 277 52.28 46.42 16.34
N THR A 278 52.46 47.71 16.61
CA THR A 278 51.58 48.80 16.16
C THR A 278 51.69 49.07 14.66
N GLU A 279 52.78 48.66 14.01
CA GLU A 279 52.90 48.69 12.54
C GLU A 279 52.23 47.48 11.90
N VAL A 280 52.16 46.36 12.62
CA VAL A 280 51.53 45.11 12.16
C VAL A 280 50.01 45.14 12.35
N VAL A 281 49.54 45.65 13.50
CA VAL A 281 48.12 45.86 13.80
C VAL A 281 47.91 47.29 14.33
N PRO A 282 47.65 48.27 13.45
CA PRO A 282 47.47 49.67 13.83
C PRO A 282 46.37 49.90 14.87
N ALA A 283 45.31 49.08 14.84
CA ALA A 283 44.20 49.13 15.79
C ALA A 283 44.61 48.89 17.25
N TRP A 284 45.78 48.28 17.49
CA TRP A 284 46.26 48.00 18.85
C TRP A 284 47.11 49.12 19.44
N ALA A 285 47.38 50.18 18.68
CA ALA A 285 48.17 51.31 19.16
C ALA A 285 47.55 51.99 20.38
N GLU A 286 46.22 52.05 20.48
CA GLU A 286 45.53 52.61 21.66
C GLU A 286 45.50 51.61 22.84
N VAL A 287 45.31 50.33 22.57
CA VAL A 287 45.27 49.25 23.58
C VAL A 287 46.63 49.09 24.27
N LEU A 288 47.73 49.27 23.52
CA LEU A 288 49.10 49.15 24.02
C LEU A 288 49.65 50.43 24.66
N ARG A 289 49.25 51.63 24.20
CA ARG A 289 49.69 52.93 24.77
C ARG A 289 49.09 53.24 26.14
N ALA A 290 47.96 52.64 26.49
CA ALA A 290 47.28 52.90 27.76
C ALA A 290 48.01 52.28 28.99
N ASP A 291 49.25 51.84 28.81
CA ASP A 291 50.04 51.11 29.79
C ASP A 291 51.00 52.04 30.55
N GLY A 292 50.68 52.28 31.82
CA GLY A 292 51.44 53.16 32.70
C GLY A 292 52.03 52.49 33.95
N ASP A 293 51.76 51.21 34.21
CA ASP A 293 52.33 50.51 35.39
C ASP A 293 52.25 48.98 35.27
N GLY A 294 53.40 48.33 35.44
CA GLY A 294 53.68 46.96 35.02
C GLY A 294 53.10 45.82 35.87
N ALA A 295 51.77 45.75 36.06
CA ALA A 295 51.19 44.62 36.82
C ALA A 295 49.81 44.10 36.42
N ALA A 296 49.05 44.75 35.52
CA ALA A 296 47.66 44.33 35.25
C ALA A 296 47.53 43.47 33.98
N VAL A 297 47.00 42.25 34.14
CA VAL A 297 46.35 41.53 33.04
C VAL A 297 45.19 42.39 32.57
N ARG A 298 45.17 42.79 31.29
CA ARG A 298 44.07 43.55 30.69
C ARG A 298 43.33 42.71 29.67
N GLU A 299 42.01 42.83 29.71
CA GLU A 299 41.06 42.25 28.75
C GLU A 299 40.45 43.39 27.93
N ALA A 300 40.46 43.27 26.61
CA ALA A 300 39.86 44.23 25.69
C ALA A 300 39.22 43.50 24.51
N GLU A 301 38.05 43.93 24.06
CA GLU A 301 37.43 43.38 22.85
C GLU A 301 37.84 44.21 21.63
N VAL A 302 38.28 43.53 20.56
CA VAL A 302 38.58 44.16 19.29
C VAL A 302 37.92 43.40 18.15
N ALA A 303 37.39 44.14 17.18
CA ALA A 303 36.94 43.58 15.93
C ALA A 303 38.09 43.61 14.91
N LEU A 304 38.43 42.46 14.34
CA LEU A 304 39.46 42.31 13.31
C LEU A 304 38.90 41.45 12.17
N ASP A 305 38.96 41.94 10.93
CA ASP A 305 38.48 41.24 9.72
C ASP A 305 37.06 40.62 9.83
N GLY A 306 36.14 41.31 10.51
CA GLY A 306 34.75 40.89 10.67
C GLY A 306 34.51 39.81 11.72
N ARG A 307 35.50 39.51 12.57
CA ARG A 307 35.40 38.63 13.74
C ARG A 307 35.68 39.39 15.02
N ASP A 308 35.10 38.93 16.11
CA ASP A 308 35.26 39.50 17.45
C ASP A 308 36.30 38.71 18.24
N TYR A 309 37.34 39.41 18.73
CA TYR A 309 38.41 38.83 19.53
C TYR A 309 38.49 39.49 20.91
N GLU A 310 38.73 38.68 21.93
CA GLU A 310 39.13 39.13 23.26
C GLU A 310 40.67 39.11 23.36
N LEU A 311 41.27 40.26 23.64
CA LEU A 311 42.71 40.44 23.84
C LEU A 311 43.05 40.34 25.32
N ARG A 312 44.03 39.51 25.66
CA ARG A 312 44.61 39.40 26.99
C ARG A 312 46.11 39.66 26.98
N ILE A 313 46.56 40.70 27.68
CA ILE A 313 47.98 41.10 27.72
C ILE A 313 48.59 40.75 29.07
N SER A 314 49.74 40.07 29.08
CA SER A 314 50.46 39.65 30.30
C SER A 314 51.95 40.00 30.21
N ALA A 315 52.57 40.44 31.32
CA ALA A 315 54.01 40.75 31.35
C ALA A 315 54.86 39.48 31.55
N VAL A 316 56.04 39.43 30.92
CA VAL A 316 57.05 38.36 31.09
C VAL A 316 58.17 38.89 31.98
N GLN A 317 58.42 38.23 33.11
CA GLN A 317 59.48 38.60 34.04
C GLN A 317 60.71 37.70 33.85
N GLY A 318 61.90 38.30 33.88
CA GLY A 318 63.18 37.60 33.94
C GLY A 318 63.45 37.00 35.32
N ASN A 319 64.50 36.19 35.45
CA ASN A 319 64.89 35.55 36.72
C ASN A 319 65.30 36.54 37.82
N ASP A 320 65.53 37.80 37.46
CA ASP A 320 65.85 38.94 38.33
C ASP A 320 64.60 39.77 38.73
N GLY A 321 63.41 39.37 38.26
CA GLY A 321 62.15 40.08 38.51
C GLY A 321 61.90 41.28 37.59
N ALA A 322 62.82 41.61 36.68
CA ALA A 322 62.63 42.67 35.71
C ALA A 322 61.69 42.22 34.58
N VAL A 323 60.79 43.09 34.12
CA VAL A 323 59.93 42.80 32.96
C VAL A 323 60.79 42.76 31.71
N THR A 324 60.92 41.60 31.07
CA THR A 324 61.74 41.36 29.87
C THR A 324 60.93 41.44 28.58
N GLY A 325 59.61 41.43 28.67
CA GLY A 325 58.71 41.51 27.52
C GLY A 325 57.25 41.32 27.91
N ARG A 326 56.39 41.08 26.93
CA ARG A 326 54.94 40.86 27.12
C ARG A 326 54.45 39.72 26.23
N VAL A 327 53.37 39.07 26.64
CA VAL A 327 52.63 38.11 25.82
C VAL A 327 51.22 38.66 25.62
N VAL A 328 50.82 38.77 24.36
CA VAL A 328 49.45 39.09 23.94
C VAL A 328 48.78 37.81 23.46
N LEU A 329 47.66 37.46 24.07
CA LEU A 329 46.78 36.37 23.67
C LEU A 329 45.52 36.95 23.05
N LEU A 330 45.02 36.32 21.98
CA LEU A 330 43.75 36.67 21.36
C LEU A 330 42.88 35.42 21.30
N HIS A 331 41.69 35.52 21.88
CA HIS A 331 40.68 34.47 21.88
C HIS A 331 39.51 34.87 20.96
N ASP A 332 39.13 34.00 20.02
CA ASP A 332 37.99 34.26 19.12
C ASP A 332 36.68 34.03 19.87
N ILE A 333 35.90 35.09 20.09
CA ILE A 333 34.62 35.06 20.82
C ILE A 333 33.41 35.15 19.87
N THR A 334 33.64 35.06 18.56
CA THR A 334 32.60 35.26 17.54
C THR A 334 31.45 34.25 17.69
N GLU A 335 31.76 32.95 17.82
CA GLU A 335 30.73 31.91 17.99
C GLU A 335 29.94 32.08 19.29
N GLN A 336 30.60 32.50 20.37
CA GLN A 336 29.95 32.73 21.65
C GLN A 336 28.96 33.90 21.60
N LYS A 337 29.33 35.02 20.94
CA LYS A 337 28.43 36.14 20.70
C LYS A 337 27.27 35.76 19.80
N GLN A 338 27.52 35.02 18.71
CA GLN A 338 26.49 34.52 17.81
C GLN A 338 25.52 33.55 18.51
N ALA A 339 26.01 32.65 19.36
CA ALA A 339 25.18 31.73 20.13
C ALA A 339 24.29 32.47 21.13
N ARG A 340 24.83 33.50 21.81
CA ARG A 340 24.06 34.34 22.74
C ARG A 340 22.95 35.11 22.03
N GLU A 341 23.24 35.67 20.86
CA GLU A 341 22.25 36.37 20.04
C GLU A 341 21.22 35.42 19.46
N THR A 342 21.63 34.24 18.98
CA THR A 342 20.72 33.18 18.50
C THR A 342 19.77 32.73 19.61
N LEU A 343 20.26 32.57 20.85
CA LEU A 343 19.43 32.25 21.99
C LEU A 343 18.41 33.37 22.29
N ARG A 344 18.84 34.63 22.25
CA ARG A 344 17.95 35.79 22.43
C ARG A 344 16.85 35.82 21.36
N GLN A 345 17.23 35.65 20.09
CA GLN A 345 16.28 35.57 18.97
C GLN A 345 15.34 34.37 19.10
N SER A 346 15.82 33.21 19.53
CA SER A 346 14.99 32.03 19.78
C SER A 346 13.98 32.26 20.90
N GLN A 347 14.37 32.95 21.98
CA GLN A 347 13.48 33.34 23.08
C GLN A 347 12.40 34.32 22.62
N GLU A 348 12.78 35.38 21.91
CA GLU A 348 11.85 36.36 21.34
C GLU A 348 10.88 35.72 20.35
N THR A 349 11.39 34.87 19.46
CA THR A 349 10.56 34.12 18.49
C THR A 349 9.55 33.22 19.21
N SER A 350 9.99 32.49 20.25
CA SER A 350 9.10 31.61 21.02
C SER A 350 7.99 32.39 21.72
N GLN A 351 8.30 33.58 22.22
CA GLN A 351 7.32 34.45 22.85
C GLN A 351 6.31 35.01 21.83
N LEU A 352 6.78 35.46 20.66
CA LEU A 352 5.93 35.92 19.56
C LEU A 352 5.02 34.81 19.03
N ILE A 353 5.52 33.57 18.91
CA ILE A 353 4.71 32.42 18.53
C ILE A 353 3.59 32.22 19.55
N LEU A 354 3.90 32.17 20.84
CA LEU A 354 2.89 32.02 21.89
C LEU A 354 1.87 33.16 21.92
N GLU A 355 2.28 34.38 21.56
CA GLU A 355 1.38 35.55 21.53
C GLU A 355 0.54 35.66 20.24
N SER A 356 0.95 35.00 19.15
CA SER A 356 0.25 35.04 17.86
C SER A 356 -0.63 33.82 17.57
N ILE A 357 -0.52 32.73 18.35
CA ILE A 357 -1.38 31.56 18.20
C ILE A 357 -2.82 31.89 18.60
N GLU A 358 -3.78 31.52 17.75
CA GLU A 358 -5.22 31.67 18.01
C GLU A 358 -5.74 30.77 19.12
N ASP A 359 -5.10 29.60 19.31
CA ASP A 359 -5.38 28.71 20.43
C ASP A 359 -4.80 29.28 21.75
N GLY A 360 -5.56 29.15 22.82
CA GLY A 360 -5.10 29.52 24.16
C GLY A 360 -3.99 28.61 24.64
N TYR A 361 -2.88 29.16 25.11
CA TYR A 361 -1.85 28.43 25.86
C TYR A 361 -1.91 28.84 27.34
N TYR A 362 -1.79 27.86 28.24
CA TYR A 362 -1.79 28.11 29.67
C TYR A 362 -0.88 27.15 30.44
N GLU A 363 -0.44 27.63 31.60
CA GLU A 363 0.25 26.85 32.63
C GLU A 363 -0.44 27.10 33.97
N ILE A 364 -0.65 26.04 34.74
CA ILE A 364 -1.19 26.07 36.09
C ILE A 364 -0.25 25.34 37.05
N ASP A 365 -0.19 25.80 38.30
CA ASP A 365 0.51 25.06 39.36
C ASP A 365 -0.27 23.80 39.79
N LEU A 366 0.29 23.02 40.73
CA LEU A 366 -0.36 21.82 41.26
C LEU A 366 -1.66 22.11 42.04
N GLN A 367 -1.87 23.36 42.47
CA GLN A 367 -3.08 23.80 43.13
C GLN A 367 -4.16 24.23 42.13
N GLY A 368 -3.84 24.37 40.85
CA GLY A 368 -4.74 24.81 39.79
C GLY A 368 -4.76 26.32 39.56
N THR A 369 -3.77 27.04 40.05
CA THR A 369 -3.63 28.48 39.85
C THR A 369 -2.85 28.75 38.57
N PHE A 370 -3.38 29.61 37.69
CA PHE A 370 -2.71 29.98 36.44
C PHE A 370 -1.40 30.72 36.72
N THR A 371 -0.28 30.11 36.36
CA THR A 371 1.06 30.74 36.41
C THR A 371 1.38 31.46 35.10
N LYS A 372 0.81 31.00 33.98
CA LYS A 372 0.95 31.62 32.66
C LYS A 372 -0.34 31.43 31.85
N ALA A 373 -0.72 32.45 31.09
CA ALA A 373 -1.81 32.41 30.14
C ALA A 373 -1.51 33.35 28.97
N THR A 374 -1.81 32.95 27.74
CA THR A 374 -1.81 33.83 26.56
C THR A 374 -3.09 34.63 26.47
N GLU A 375 -3.11 35.63 25.57
CA GLU A 375 -4.31 36.45 25.37
C GLU A 375 -5.48 35.63 24.83
N ALA A 376 -5.21 34.66 23.95
CA ALA A 376 -6.22 33.71 23.46
C ALA A 376 -6.87 32.91 24.61
N THR A 377 -6.11 32.44 25.60
CA THR A 377 -6.67 31.78 26.79
C THR A 377 -7.61 32.72 27.55
N ALA A 378 -7.21 33.99 27.71
CA ALA A 378 -8.00 35.00 28.40
C ALA A 378 -9.32 35.28 27.66
N GLN A 379 -9.30 35.36 26.33
CA GLN A 379 -10.49 35.51 25.48
C GLN A 379 -11.42 34.29 25.54
N VAL A 380 -10.87 33.08 25.57
CA VAL A 380 -11.65 31.85 25.75
C VAL A 380 -12.37 31.85 27.11
N ILE A 381 -11.68 32.24 28.18
CA ILE A 381 -12.24 32.35 29.53
C ILE A 381 -13.22 33.53 29.66
N GLY A 382 -13.04 34.59 28.85
CA GLY A 382 -13.85 35.80 28.88
C GLY A 382 -13.45 36.78 29.99
N LEU A 383 -12.19 36.78 30.42
CA LEU A 383 -11.66 37.69 31.45
C LEU A 383 -10.35 38.32 30.97
N PRO A 384 -10.01 39.55 31.42
CA PRO A 384 -8.71 40.14 31.12
C PRO A 384 -7.57 39.25 31.60
N ARG A 385 -6.50 39.08 30.80
CA ARG A 385 -5.34 38.22 31.12
C ARG A 385 -4.77 38.47 32.52
N ALA A 386 -4.73 39.73 32.96
CA ALA A 386 -4.25 40.12 34.29
C ALA A 386 -5.10 39.56 35.46
N GLN A 387 -6.37 39.23 35.21
CA GLN A 387 -7.25 38.57 36.18
C GLN A 387 -7.22 37.04 36.06
N VAL A 388 -6.79 36.50 34.91
CA VAL A 388 -6.64 35.06 34.71
C VAL A 388 -5.37 34.56 35.38
N VAL A 389 -4.24 35.23 35.15
CA VAL A 389 -2.97 34.88 35.79
C VAL A 389 -3.07 35.14 37.30
N GLY A 390 -2.79 34.12 38.11
CA GLY A 390 -2.95 34.14 39.56
C GLY A 390 -4.33 33.72 40.07
N ALA A 391 -5.33 33.54 39.20
CA ALA A 391 -6.62 32.97 39.58
C ALA A 391 -6.58 31.43 39.54
N ASN A 392 -7.42 30.79 40.34
CA ASN A 392 -7.58 29.34 40.31
C ASN A 392 -8.67 28.94 39.29
N PHE A 393 -8.40 27.95 38.44
CA PHE A 393 -9.35 27.56 37.38
C PHE A 393 -10.72 27.15 37.93
N THR A 394 -10.80 26.64 39.15
CA THR A 394 -12.06 26.25 39.81
C THR A 394 -12.98 27.44 40.11
N GLN A 395 -12.44 28.67 40.11
CA GLN A 395 -13.18 29.91 40.40
C GLN A 395 -13.67 30.63 39.14
N LEU A 396 -13.27 30.17 37.95
CA LEU A 396 -13.51 30.85 36.68
C LEU A 396 -14.70 30.30 35.89
N GLY A 397 -15.22 29.12 36.23
CA GLY A 397 -16.33 28.47 35.55
C GLY A 397 -17.37 27.86 36.50
N ASP A 398 -18.29 27.06 35.96
CA ASP A 398 -19.29 26.35 36.75
C ASP A 398 -18.69 25.18 37.56
N ALA A 399 -19.35 24.83 38.67
CA ALA A 399 -18.84 23.83 39.61
C ALA A 399 -18.72 22.42 39.00
N ALA A 400 -19.58 22.07 38.01
CA ALA A 400 -19.55 20.77 37.37
C ALA A 400 -18.32 20.63 36.45
N THR A 401 -18.05 21.66 35.64
CA THR A 401 -16.86 21.76 34.80
C THR A 401 -15.58 21.77 35.65
N ALA A 402 -15.55 22.55 36.73
CA ALA A 402 -14.41 22.60 37.64
C ALA A 402 -14.09 21.22 38.23
N THR A 403 -15.11 20.47 38.66
CA THR A 403 -14.94 19.11 39.19
C THR A 403 -14.38 18.17 38.13
N ARG A 404 -14.93 18.22 36.91
CA ARG A 404 -14.47 17.37 35.79
C ARG A 404 -13.02 17.65 35.42
N LEU A 405 -12.62 18.92 35.33
CA LEU A 405 -11.24 19.31 35.02
C LEU A 405 -10.28 18.89 36.14
N LEU A 406 -10.69 18.98 37.41
CA LEU A 406 -9.90 18.54 38.55
C LEU A 406 -9.57 17.03 38.47
N ASP A 407 -10.55 16.20 38.15
CA ASP A 407 -10.35 14.75 38.02
C ASP A 407 -9.42 14.40 36.86
N ILE A 408 -9.50 15.15 35.77
CA ILE A 408 -8.61 15.03 34.61
C ILE A 408 -7.18 15.37 35.00
N TYR A 409 -6.94 16.49 35.68
CA TYR A 409 -5.60 16.84 36.14
C TYR A 409 -5.04 15.84 37.16
N ARG A 410 -5.89 15.29 38.05
CA ARG A 410 -5.49 14.20 38.96
C ARG A 410 -5.03 12.96 38.21
N GLU A 411 -5.74 12.58 37.14
CA GLU A 411 -5.36 11.41 36.34
C GLU A 411 -4.06 11.65 35.57
N VAL A 412 -3.88 12.84 34.97
CA VAL A 412 -2.61 13.23 34.33
C VAL A 412 -1.46 13.23 35.33
N TYR A 413 -1.69 13.68 36.57
CA TYR A 413 -0.69 13.64 37.64
C TYR A 413 -0.31 12.22 38.03
N ARG A 414 -1.31 11.34 38.21
CA ARG A 414 -1.12 9.95 38.66
C ARG A 414 -0.43 9.10 37.60
N THR A 415 -0.83 9.24 36.34
CA THR A 415 -0.33 8.42 35.22
C THR A 415 0.91 9.00 34.57
N GLY A 416 1.16 10.31 34.72
CA GLY A 416 2.19 11.04 34.00
C GLY A 416 1.94 11.15 32.49
N THR A 417 0.81 10.65 31.98
CA THR A 417 0.47 10.64 30.55
C THR A 417 -0.42 11.84 30.26
N GLY A 418 0.00 12.70 29.33
CA GLY A 418 -0.79 13.85 28.91
C GLY A 418 -2.03 13.45 28.11
N ILE A 419 -3.09 14.24 28.23
CA ILE A 419 -4.31 14.11 27.45
C ILE A 419 -4.19 15.04 26.25
N LYS A 420 -4.37 14.48 25.04
CA LYS A 420 -4.18 15.21 23.78
C LYS A 420 -5.45 15.90 23.29
N GLN A 421 -6.61 15.35 23.63
CA GLN A 421 -7.88 15.79 23.07
C GLN A 421 -8.97 15.58 24.10
N LEU A 422 -9.35 16.67 24.76
CA LEU A 422 -10.42 16.71 25.74
C LEU A 422 -11.48 17.69 25.24
N GLU A 423 -12.66 17.19 24.95
CA GLU A 423 -13.81 18.04 24.64
C GLU A 423 -14.66 18.30 25.89
N TYR A 424 -14.92 19.57 26.15
CA TYR A 424 -15.81 20.02 27.21
C TYR A 424 -16.48 21.33 26.80
N ALA A 425 -17.58 21.67 27.47
CA ALA A 425 -18.22 22.96 27.31
C ALA A 425 -18.01 23.76 28.58
N ILE A 426 -17.82 25.06 28.43
CA ILE A 426 -17.82 26.00 29.55
C ILE A 426 -18.96 26.99 29.38
N THR A 427 -19.52 27.43 30.48
CA THR A 427 -20.39 28.60 30.50
C THR A 427 -19.55 29.79 30.92
N THR A 428 -19.38 30.76 30.02
CA THR A 428 -18.67 32.00 30.32
C THR A 428 -19.52 32.90 31.21
N ARG A 429 -18.91 33.92 31.84
CA ARG A 429 -19.64 34.82 32.77
C ARG A 429 -20.75 35.66 32.12
N ASP A 430 -20.70 35.85 30.81
CA ASP A 430 -21.77 36.49 30.04
C ASP A 430 -22.97 35.56 29.76
N GLY A 431 -22.91 34.30 30.22
CA GLY A 431 -23.97 33.31 30.06
C GLY A 431 -23.90 32.54 28.74
N SER A 432 -22.94 32.81 27.86
CA SER A 432 -22.77 32.04 26.63
C SER A 432 -22.07 30.70 26.89
N THR A 433 -22.41 29.68 26.10
CA THR A 433 -21.75 28.37 26.16
C THR A 433 -20.70 28.30 25.06
N LYS A 434 -19.46 28.00 25.45
CA LYS A 434 -18.35 27.75 24.54
C LYS A 434 -17.96 26.28 24.55
N HIS A 435 -17.78 25.70 23.37
CA HIS A 435 -17.27 24.34 23.21
C HIS A 435 -15.76 24.39 23.04
N LEU A 436 -15.04 23.74 23.94
CA LEU A 436 -13.60 23.77 24.00
C LEU A 436 -13.01 22.40 23.74
N GLU A 437 -11.92 22.41 22.99
CA GLU A 437 -11.03 21.27 22.81
C GLU A 437 -9.70 21.60 23.48
N ALA A 438 -9.28 20.81 24.46
CA ALA A 438 -8.05 21.06 25.17
C ALA A 438 -7.10 19.86 25.22
N SER A 439 -5.83 20.17 25.40
CA SER A 439 -4.80 19.23 25.79
C SER A 439 -4.19 19.65 27.12
N ALA A 440 -3.73 18.68 27.91
CA ALA A 440 -3.08 18.92 29.19
C ALA A 440 -1.94 17.93 29.40
N SER A 441 -0.78 18.43 29.83
CA SER A 441 0.41 17.63 30.11
C SER A 441 1.10 18.12 31.38
N LEU A 442 1.83 17.21 32.03
CA LEU A 442 2.51 17.50 33.29
C LEU A 442 3.82 18.27 33.05
N ILE A 443 4.04 19.35 33.80
CA ILE A 443 5.31 20.07 33.86
C ILE A 443 6.17 19.44 34.96
N ARG A 444 7.45 19.21 34.66
CA ARG A 444 8.43 18.68 35.60
C ARG A 444 9.63 19.64 35.70
N ASP A 445 10.21 19.72 36.88
CA ASP A 445 11.48 20.43 37.07
C ASP A 445 12.68 19.62 36.52
N ALA A 446 13.88 20.20 36.61
CA ALA A 446 15.13 19.56 36.16
C ALA A 446 15.46 18.26 36.94
N ALA A 447 14.88 18.06 38.12
CA ALA A 447 15.01 16.84 38.92
C ALA A 447 13.91 15.80 38.61
N GLY A 448 13.01 16.10 37.67
CA GLY A 448 11.91 15.23 37.26
C GLY A 448 10.67 15.29 38.15
N LYS A 449 10.64 16.16 39.17
CA LYS A 449 9.51 16.31 40.09
C LYS A 449 8.39 17.12 39.42
N PRO A 450 7.12 16.67 39.50
CA PRO A 450 5.99 17.44 38.99
C PRO A 450 5.86 18.81 39.68
N THR A 451 5.67 19.87 38.89
CA THR A 451 5.52 21.26 39.39
C THR A 451 4.22 21.93 38.97
N GLY A 452 3.53 21.40 37.97
CA GLY A 452 2.28 21.96 37.45
C GLY A 452 1.81 21.25 36.19
N PHE A 453 0.89 21.88 35.46
CA PHE A 453 0.36 21.39 34.19
C PHE A 453 0.42 22.48 33.14
N ARG A 454 0.64 22.10 31.88
CA ARG A 454 0.52 22.99 30.72
C ARG A 454 -0.48 22.43 29.74
N GLY A 455 -1.20 23.32 29.08
CA GLY A 455 -2.21 22.92 28.12
C GLY A 455 -2.41 23.94 27.02
N ILE A 456 -3.06 23.45 25.96
CA ILE A 456 -3.58 24.26 24.86
C ILE A 456 -5.10 24.11 24.88
N VAL A 457 -5.84 25.20 24.62
CA VAL A 457 -7.30 25.22 24.56
C VAL A 457 -7.76 25.94 23.28
N ARG A 458 -8.60 25.27 22.51
CA ARG A 458 -9.18 25.77 21.26
C ARG A 458 -10.69 25.95 21.41
N ASP A 459 -11.21 27.08 20.95
CA ASP A 459 -12.65 27.30 20.82
C ASP A 459 -13.17 26.63 19.54
N THR A 460 -14.08 25.67 19.69
CA THR A 460 -14.67 24.86 18.62
C THR A 460 -16.16 25.11 18.46
N THR A 461 -16.69 26.17 19.06
CA THR A 461 -18.13 26.46 19.12
C THR A 461 -18.76 26.59 17.73
N GLU A 462 -18.15 27.35 16.82
CA GLU A 462 -18.67 27.52 15.45
C GLU A 462 -18.62 26.21 14.66
N ARG A 463 -17.51 25.46 14.79
CA ARG A 463 -17.34 24.16 14.14
C ARG A 463 -18.45 23.19 14.55
N LYS A 464 -18.73 23.05 15.86
CA LYS A 464 -19.79 22.17 16.35
C LYS A 464 -21.18 22.57 15.86
N ARG A 465 -21.49 23.87 15.84
CA ARG A 465 -22.78 24.36 15.32
C ARG A 465 -22.97 24.01 13.85
N ALA A 466 -21.93 24.24 13.03
CA ALA A 466 -21.97 23.91 11.61
C ALA A 466 -22.10 22.40 11.37
N GLU A 467 -21.40 21.57 12.13
CA GLU A 467 -21.51 20.10 12.06
C GLU A 467 -22.92 19.61 12.42
N GLU A 468 -23.52 20.14 13.49
CA GLU A 468 -24.88 19.78 13.91
C GLU A 468 -25.96 20.26 12.93
N GLU A 469 -25.78 21.43 12.30
CA GLU A 469 -26.68 21.93 11.26
C GLU A 469 -26.60 21.08 9.99
N LEU A 470 -25.38 20.74 9.54
CA LEU A 470 -25.16 19.87 8.39
C LEU A 470 -25.79 18.49 8.60
N GLU A 471 -25.56 17.90 9.76
CA GLU A 471 -26.08 16.58 10.10
C GLU A 471 -27.62 16.57 10.17
N ARG A 472 -28.23 17.64 10.71
CA ARG A 472 -29.68 17.81 10.69
C ARG A 472 -30.22 17.98 9.27
N ALA A 473 -29.58 18.80 8.45
CA ALA A 473 -29.98 19.02 7.06
C ALA A 473 -29.87 17.72 6.23
N LYS A 474 -28.81 16.94 6.45
CA LYS A 474 -28.61 15.64 5.80
C LYS A 474 -29.72 14.65 6.15
N ARG A 475 -30.03 14.48 7.44
CA ARG A 475 -31.12 13.57 7.87
C ARG A 475 -32.46 13.99 7.29
N ALA A 476 -32.78 15.28 7.33
CA ALA A 476 -34.03 15.80 6.75
C ALA A 476 -34.11 15.53 5.24
N ALA A 477 -33.00 15.66 4.51
CA ALA A 477 -32.93 15.35 3.08
C ALA A 477 -33.11 13.85 2.80
N GLU A 478 -32.47 12.98 3.60
CA GLU A 478 -32.59 11.53 3.50
C GLU A 478 -34.03 11.06 3.79
N GLU A 479 -34.65 11.56 4.86
CA GLU A 479 -36.04 11.29 5.19
C GLU A 479 -37.01 11.75 4.08
N ALA A 480 -36.80 12.95 3.53
CA ALA A 480 -37.59 13.46 2.42
C ALA A 480 -37.45 12.58 1.16
N SER A 481 -36.24 12.12 0.84
CA SER A 481 -35.98 11.23 -0.29
C SER A 481 -36.67 9.87 -0.12
N GLN A 482 -36.60 9.28 1.08
CA GLN A 482 -37.27 8.02 1.37
C GLN A 482 -38.80 8.16 1.31
N ALA A 483 -39.35 9.24 1.85
CA ALA A 483 -40.78 9.55 1.77
C ALA A 483 -41.25 9.73 0.32
N LYS A 484 -40.48 10.43 -0.52
CA LYS A 484 -40.74 10.59 -1.97
C LYS A 484 -40.81 9.21 -2.66
N GLY A 485 -39.86 8.34 -2.40
CA GLY A 485 -39.83 6.99 -2.99
C GLY A 485 -41.00 6.10 -2.56
N ALA A 486 -41.34 6.11 -1.27
CA ALA A 486 -42.48 5.36 -0.73
C ALA A 486 -43.82 5.86 -1.32
N PHE A 487 -44.00 7.19 -1.38
CA PHE A 487 -45.18 7.81 -1.98
C PHE A 487 -45.36 7.40 -3.45
N LEU A 488 -44.30 7.47 -4.26
CA LEU A 488 -44.36 7.11 -5.68
C LEU A 488 -44.70 5.63 -5.90
N ALA A 489 -44.17 4.73 -5.07
CA ALA A 489 -44.50 3.30 -5.12
C ALA A 489 -45.98 3.04 -4.81
N THR A 490 -46.52 3.66 -3.74
CA THR A 490 -47.94 3.55 -3.38
C THR A 490 -48.84 4.12 -4.47
N VAL A 491 -48.56 5.34 -4.96
CA VAL A 491 -49.36 6.00 -6.00
C VAL A 491 -49.41 5.16 -7.28
N SER A 492 -48.28 4.55 -7.69
CA SER A 492 -48.32 3.70 -8.87
C SER A 492 -49.18 2.46 -8.69
N HIS A 493 -49.23 1.86 -7.51
CA HIS A 493 -50.09 0.71 -7.25
C HIS A 493 -51.56 1.14 -7.34
N GLU A 494 -51.92 2.23 -6.66
CA GLU A 494 -53.28 2.80 -6.65
C GLU A 494 -53.76 3.26 -8.03
N LEU A 495 -52.86 3.64 -8.93
CA LEU A 495 -53.21 4.02 -10.31
C LEU A 495 -53.26 2.81 -11.26
N ARG A 496 -52.44 1.78 -11.07
CA ARG A 496 -52.36 0.62 -11.97
C ARG A 496 -53.61 -0.24 -11.92
N THR A 497 -54.15 -0.46 -10.73
CA THR A 497 -55.33 -1.32 -10.51
C THR A 497 -56.60 -0.81 -11.23
N PRO A 498 -57.06 0.45 -11.03
CA PRO A 498 -58.23 0.96 -11.74
C PRO A 498 -57.99 1.03 -13.26
N LEU A 499 -56.77 1.35 -13.69
CA LEU A 499 -56.42 1.42 -15.11
C LEU A 499 -56.47 0.06 -15.81
N THR A 500 -56.01 -1.00 -15.13
CA THR A 500 -56.08 -2.37 -15.63
C THR A 500 -57.54 -2.80 -15.86
N SER A 501 -58.42 -2.46 -14.92
CA SER A 501 -59.85 -2.72 -15.04
C SER A 501 -60.51 -1.94 -16.18
N VAL A 502 -60.25 -0.63 -16.29
CA VAL A 502 -60.78 0.22 -17.38
C VAL A 502 -60.34 -0.30 -18.74
N LEU A 503 -59.05 -0.62 -18.89
CA LEU A 503 -58.49 -1.13 -20.14
C LEU A 503 -59.05 -2.52 -20.48
N GLY A 504 -59.19 -3.40 -19.49
CA GLY A 504 -59.78 -4.74 -19.66
C GLY A 504 -61.22 -4.66 -20.15
N PHE A 505 -62.07 -3.84 -19.52
CA PHE A 505 -63.45 -3.65 -19.96
C PHE A 505 -63.55 -2.96 -21.34
N ALA A 506 -62.69 -1.98 -21.63
CA ALA A 506 -62.67 -1.36 -22.95
C ALA A 506 -62.31 -2.37 -24.05
N LYS A 507 -61.30 -3.22 -23.83
CA LYS A 507 -60.93 -4.31 -24.76
C LYS A 507 -62.07 -5.32 -24.92
N LEU A 508 -62.74 -5.70 -23.84
CA LEU A 508 -63.91 -6.58 -23.89
C LEU A 508 -65.08 -5.97 -24.69
N ILE A 509 -65.36 -4.68 -24.50
CA ILE A 509 -66.38 -3.95 -25.26
C ILE A 509 -66.02 -3.96 -26.75
N LYS A 510 -64.76 -3.66 -27.10
CA LYS A 510 -64.27 -3.69 -28.49
C LYS A 510 -64.48 -5.08 -29.12
N ARG A 511 -64.09 -6.14 -28.40
CA ARG A 511 -64.23 -7.53 -28.89
C ARG A 511 -65.70 -7.89 -29.12
N ARG A 512 -66.59 -7.68 -28.13
CA ARG A 512 -68.03 -7.95 -28.28
C ARG A 512 -68.67 -7.11 -29.37
N LEU A 513 -68.26 -5.85 -29.52
CA LEU A 513 -68.74 -4.97 -30.57
C LEU A 513 -68.37 -5.51 -31.95
N GLY A 514 -67.14 -6.01 -32.13
CA GLY A 514 -66.66 -6.58 -33.38
C GLY A 514 -67.21 -7.98 -33.71
N GLU A 515 -67.22 -8.89 -32.74
CA GLU A 515 -67.49 -10.32 -32.95
C GLU A 515 -68.96 -10.71 -32.77
N THR A 516 -69.71 -9.99 -31.92
CA THR A 516 -71.10 -10.36 -31.58
C THR A 516 -72.10 -9.32 -32.10
N ILE A 517 -71.88 -8.04 -31.79
CA ILE A 517 -72.87 -6.98 -32.05
C ILE A 517 -72.84 -6.56 -33.52
N ARG A 518 -71.66 -6.33 -34.12
CA ARG A 518 -71.53 -5.89 -35.51
C ARG A 518 -72.05 -6.92 -36.53
N PRO A 519 -71.84 -8.24 -36.37
CA PRO A 519 -72.46 -9.25 -37.23
C PRO A 519 -73.98 -9.34 -37.03
N ALA A 520 -74.46 -9.27 -35.79
CA ALA A 520 -75.90 -9.27 -35.50
C ALA A 520 -76.63 -8.02 -36.01
N ALA A 521 -75.92 -6.89 -36.14
CA ALA A 521 -76.42 -5.62 -36.69
C ALA A 521 -76.09 -5.43 -38.18
N ALA A 522 -75.65 -6.48 -38.89
CA ALA A 522 -75.26 -6.38 -40.31
C ALA A 522 -76.42 -5.94 -41.21
N THR A 523 -77.67 -6.26 -40.85
CA THR A 523 -78.90 -5.87 -41.57
C THR A 523 -79.55 -4.58 -41.04
N ALA A 524 -78.91 -3.87 -40.09
CA ALA A 524 -79.44 -2.64 -39.51
C ALA A 524 -79.20 -1.41 -40.41
N ASP A 525 -79.99 -0.35 -40.22
CA ASP A 525 -79.89 0.90 -40.99
C ASP A 525 -78.51 1.56 -40.89
N GLN A 526 -78.12 2.31 -41.93
CA GLN A 526 -76.83 3.00 -42.03
C GLN A 526 -76.51 3.90 -40.82
N LYS A 527 -77.53 4.45 -40.15
CA LYS A 527 -77.37 5.25 -38.93
C LYS A 527 -76.88 4.42 -37.74
N VAL A 528 -77.37 3.18 -37.59
CA VAL A 528 -76.94 2.24 -36.55
C VAL A 528 -75.51 1.78 -36.81
N GLN A 529 -75.16 1.49 -38.07
CA GLN A 529 -73.80 1.12 -38.43
C GLN A 529 -72.78 2.23 -38.18
N ARG A 530 -73.12 3.49 -38.48
CA ARG A 530 -72.29 4.66 -38.14
C ARG A 530 -72.14 4.84 -36.63
N ALA A 531 -73.23 4.66 -35.87
CA ALA A 531 -73.16 4.73 -34.41
C ALA A 531 -72.27 3.62 -33.82
N LEU A 532 -72.35 2.39 -34.33
CA LEU A 532 -71.48 1.28 -33.92
C LEU A 532 -70.01 1.55 -34.28
N ALA A 533 -69.73 2.12 -35.45
CA ALA A 533 -68.38 2.53 -35.84
C ALA A 533 -67.83 3.63 -34.92
N GLN A 534 -68.65 4.62 -34.57
CA GLN A 534 -68.25 5.69 -33.64
C GLN A 534 -67.97 5.16 -32.23
N VAL A 535 -68.79 4.22 -31.74
CA VAL A 535 -68.56 3.58 -30.44
C VAL A 535 -67.26 2.77 -30.47
N ALA A 536 -66.98 2.03 -31.56
CA ALA A 536 -65.73 1.30 -31.72
C ALA A 536 -64.52 2.24 -31.69
N GLU A 537 -64.58 3.36 -32.42
CA GLU A 537 -63.52 4.38 -32.44
C GLU A 537 -63.31 5.01 -31.05
N ASN A 538 -64.38 5.36 -30.34
CA ASN A 538 -64.28 5.91 -28.98
C ASN A 538 -63.65 4.92 -28.01
N VAL A 539 -63.99 3.63 -28.12
CA VAL A 539 -63.40 2.56 -27.31
C VAL A 539 -61.92 2.38 -27.67
N ASP A 540 -61.54 2.48 -28.95
CA ASP A 540 -60.15 2.45 -29.38
C ASP A 540 -59.34 3.60 -28.78
N VAL A 541 -59.90 4.81 -28.73
CA VAL A 541 -59.25 5.96 -28.06
C VAL A 541 -59.03 5.67 -26.57
N ILE A 542 -60.03 5.09 -25.87
CA ILE A 542 -59.91 4.73 -24.46
C ILE A 542 -58.78 3.69 -24.25
N ILE A 543 -58.68 2.71 -25.14
CA ILE A 543 -57.64 1.67 -25.07
C ILE A 543 -56.25 2.29 -25.27
N VAL A 544 -56.07 3.10 -26.32
CA VAL A 544 -54.78 3.74 -26.64
C VAL A 544 -54.33 4.68 -25.52
N GLU A 545 -55.21 5.52 -24.98
CA GLU A 545 -54.87 6.43 -23.89
C GLU A 545 -54.65 5.68 -22.56
N GLY A 546 -55.35 4.56 -22.34
CA GLY A 546 -55.13 3.69 -21.18
C GLY A 546 -53.76 3.01 -21.19
N GLU A 547 -53.34 2.50 -22.34
CA GLU A 547 -52.01 1.92 -22.54
C GLU A 547 -50.89 2.98 -22.43
N ARG A 548 -51.15 4.18 -22.94
CA ARG A 548 -50.23 5.33 -22.79
C ARG A 548 -50.04 5.69 -21.31
N LEU A 549 -51.13 5.77 -20.53
CA LEU A 549 -51.06 6.10 -19.10
C LEU A 549 -50.31 5.03 -18.31
N THR A 550 -50.49 3.75 -18.65
CA THR A 550 -49.76 2.64 -18.01
C THR A 550 -48.26 2.77 -18.26
N THR A 551 -47.87 3.09 -19.50
CA THR A 551 -46.47 3.31 -19.88
C THR A 551 -45.87 4.47 -19.08
N LEU A 552 -46.57 5.61 -19.00
CA LEU A 552 -46.11 6.78 -18.26
C LEU A 552 -45.93 6.50 -16.76
N ILE A 553 -46.88 5.79 -16.14
CA ILE A 553 -46.77 5.40 -14.72
C ILE A 553 -45.53 4.52 -14.49
N ASN A 554 -45.30 3.54 -15.37
CA ASN A 554 -44.14 2.66 -15.26
C ASN A 554 -42.81 3.40 -15.45
N GLU A 555 -42.74 4.34 -16.40
CA GLU A 555 -41.54 5.17 -16.64
C GLU A 555 -41.24 6.09 -15.44
N VAL A 556 -42.26 6.72 -14.84
CA VAL A 556 -42.10 7.55 -13.62
C VAL A 556 -41.57 6.70 -12.46
N LEU A 557 -42.10 5.48 -12.30
CA LEU A 557 -41.62 4.55 -11.28
C LEU A 557 -40.18 4.10 -11.51
N ASP A 558 -39.85 3.70 -12.73
CA ASP A 558 -38.50 3.27 -13.08
C ASP A 558 -37.50 4.38 -12.77
N LEU A 559 -37.80 5.62 -13.18
CA LEU A 559 -36.98 6.78 -12.86
C LEU A 559 -36.84 7.00 -11.35
N ALA A 560 -37.95 6.96 -10.60
CA ALA A 560 -37.93 7.15 -9.15
C ALA A 560 -37.12 6.06 -8.40
N LYS A 561 -37.18 4.82 -8.87
CA LYS A 561 -36.39 3.72 -8.32
C LYS A 561 -34.91 3.90 -8.61
N ILE A 562 -34.55 4.35 -9.82
CA ILE A 562 -33.16 4.60 -10.20
C ILE A 562 -32.58 5.77 -9.38
N GLU A 563 -33.30 6.90 -9.27
CA GLU A 563 -32.89 8.06 -8.47
C GLU A 563 -32.67 7.74 -6.99
N SER A 564 -33.49 6.84 -6.43
CA SER A 564 -33.40 6.43 -5.03
C SER A 564 -32.41 5.27 -4.79
N GLY A 565 -31.75 4.76 -5.83
CA GLY A 565 -30.81 3.63 -5.74
C GLY A 565 -31.46 2.30 -5.36
N LYS A 566 -32.78 2.17 -5.48
CA LYS A 566 -33.55 0.98 -5.07
C LYS A 566 -33.78 -0.03 -6.20
N VAL A 567 -33.13 0.14 -7.34
CA VAL A 567 -33.18 -0.83 -8.45
C VAL A 567 -32.24 -1.99 -8.14
N GLU A 568 -32.75 -3.21 -8.25
CA GLU A 568 -31.94 -4.41 -8.31
C GLU A 568 -31.38 -4.56 -9.73
N TRP A 569 -30.05 -4.54 -9.85
CA TRP A 569 -29.35 -4.63 -11.13
C TRP A 569 -28.84 -6.06 -11.35
N HIS A 570 -29.23 -6.69 -12.45
CA HIS A 570 -28.82 -8.05 -12.78
C HIS A 570 -27.58 -8.04 -13.69
N MET A 571 -26.46 -7.60 -13.11
CA MET A 571 -25.20 -7.43 -13.83
C MET A 571 -24.63 -8.79 -14.26
N GLN A 572 -24.50 -8.99 -15.57
CA GLN A 572 -23.95 -10.21 -16.17
C GLN A 572 -23.09 -9.91 -17.41
N PRO A 573 -22.26 -10.86 -17.89
CA PRO A 573 -21.56 -10.69 -19.15
C PRO A 573 -22.55 -10.65 -20.34
N VAL A 574 -22.55 -9.54 -21.08
CA VAL A 574 -23.48 -9.26 -22.19
C VAL A 574 -22.73 -9.06 -23.51
N VAL A 575 -23.19 -9.73 -24.55
CA VAL A 575 -22.77 -9.51 -25.93
C VAL A 575 -23.67 -8.45 -26.56
N ILE A 576 -23.13 -7.26 -26.83
CA ILE A 576 -23.91 -6.12 -27.34
C ILE A 576 -24.62 -6.40 -28.68
N GLY A 577 -24.04 -7.26 -29.52
CA GLY A 577 -24.70 -7.69 -30.75
C GLY A 577 -26.07 -8.35 -30.51
N GLU A 578 -26.20 -9.17 -29.46
CA GLU A 578 -27.48 -9.82 -29.12
C GLU A 578 -28.53 -8.82 -28.62
N ILE A 579 -28.11 -7.84 -27.81
CA ILE A 579 -28.96 -6.77 -27.30
C ILE A 579 -29.58 -5.99 -28.47
N ILE A 580 -28.75 -5.60 -29.44
CA ILE A 580 -29.19 -4.86 -30.62
C ILE A 580 -30.13 -5.71 -31.47
N GLN A 581 -29.82 -6.97 -31.70
CA GLN A 581 -30.66 -7.86 -32.50
C GLN A 581 -32.05 -8.06 -31.86
N ARG A 582 -32.11 -8.21 -30.53
CA ARG A 582 -33.38 -8.31 -29.77
C ARG A 582 -34.18 -7.01 -29.88
N ALA A 583 -33.54 -5.86 -29.70
CA ALA A 583 -34.20 -4.56 -29.79
C ALA A 583 -34.75 -4.25 -31.20
N ILE A 584 -34.04 -4.66 -32.25
CA ILE A 584 -34.50 -4.50 -33.64
C ILE A 584 -35.67 -5.43 -33.94
N THR A 585 -35.59 -6.68 -33.49
CA THR A 585 -36.71 -7.62 -33.62
C THR A 585 -37.96 -7.06 -32.97
N ALA A 586 -37.83 -6.47 -31.77
CA ALA A 586 -38.92 -5.84 -31.03
C ALA A 586 -39.50 -4.59 -31.74
N THR A 587 -38.73 -3.90 -32.58
CA THR A 587 -39.14 -2.67 -33.28
C THR A 587 -39.44 -2.86 -34.77
N SER A 588 -39.37 -4.10 -35.26
CA SER A 588 -39.58 -4.46 -36.67
C SER A 588 -41.00 -4.16 -37.18
N SER A 589 -42.02 -4.39 -36.36
CA SER A 589 -43.42 -4.11 -36.71
C SER A 589 -43.69 -2.61 -36.87
N LEU A 590 -43.09 -1.79 -36.00
CA LEU A 590 -43.21 -0.33 -36.02
C LEU A 590 -42.54 0.28 -37.27
N SER A 591 -41.35 -0.19 -37.61
CA SER A 591 -40.63 0.24 -38.82
C SER A 591 -41.33 -0.24 -40.09
N GLY A 592 -41.84 -1.49 -40.10
CA GLY A 592 -42.61 -2.05 -41.21
C GLY A 592 -43.91 -1.30 -41.48
N ALA A 593 -44.64 -0.87 -40.44
CA ALA A 593 -45.86 -0.09 -40.59
C ALA A 593 -45.64 1.28 -41.27
N LYS A 594 -44.46 1.90 -41.08
CA LYS A 594 -44.05 3.14 -41.77
C LYS A 594 -43.27 2.90 -43.06
N GLY A 595 -42.94 1.65 -43.41
CA GLY A 595 -42.12 1.31 -44.58
C GLY A 595 -40.68 1.83 -44.50
N LEU A 596 -40.13 2.00 -43.29
CA LEU A 596 -38.76 2.49 -43.08
C LEU A 596 -37.75 1.34 -43.14
N ALA A 597 -36.60 1.56 -43.80
CA ALA A 597 -35.50 0.60 -43.80
C ALA A 597 -34.69 0.73 -42.51
N VAL A 598 -34.47 -0.40 -41.80
CA VAL A 598 -33.59 -0.47 -40.62
C VAL A 598 -32.32 -1.22 -41.01
N HIS A 599 -31.19 -0.51 -41.05
CA HIS A 599 -29.88 -1.06 -41.37
C HIS A 599 -29.08 -1.34 -40.10
N THR A 600 -28.41 -2.49 -40.07
CA THR A 600 -27.51 -2.90 -38.98
C THR A 600 -26.09 -3.03 -39.46
N GLU A 601 -25.18 -2.40 -38.73
CA GLU A 601 -23.74 -2.51 -38.93
C GLU A 601 -23.13 -2.87 -37.57
N VAL A 602 -23.16 -4.16 -37.25
CA VAL A 602 -22.57 -4.70 -36.01
C VAL A 602 -21.19 -5.26 -36.32
N ALA A 603 -20.15 -4.80 -35.63
CA ALA A 603 -18.80 -5.32 -35.81
C ALA A 603 -18.70 -6.79 -35.35
N ASP A 604 -18.12 -7.66 -36.19
CA ASP A 604 -18.08 -9.13 -35.97
C ASP A 604 -17.30 -9.58 -34.72
N SER A 605 -16.49 -8.71 -34.11
CA SER A 605 -15.60 -9.06 -32.98
C SER A 605 -15.67 -8.04 -31.83
N LEU A 606 -16.86 -7.77 -31.31
CA LEU A 606 -17.02 -6.95 -30.11
C LEU A 606 -16.72 -7.74 -28.83
N PRO A 607 -15.97 -7.18 -27.87
CA PRO A 607 -15.77 -7.79 -26.56
C PRO A 607 -17.07 -7.79 -25.74
N THR A 608 -17.15 -8.66 -24.74
CA THR A 608 -18.26 -8.70 -23.79
C THR A 608 -18.17 -7.51 -22.82
N VAL A 609 -19.30 -6.92 -22.46
CA VAL A 609 -19.40 -5.92 -21.38
C VAL A 609 -20.14 -6.51 -20.19
N VAL A 610 -19.98 -5.95 -19.00
CA VAL A 610 -20.78 -6.33 -17.83
C VAL A 610 -21.97 -5.37 -17.73
N GLY A 611 -23.18 -5.90 -17.72
CA GLY A 611 -24.38 -5.08 -17.63
C GLY A 611 -25.67 -5.87 -17.45
N ASP A 612 -26.75 -5.16 -17.18
CA ASP A 612 -28.09 -5.72 -17.12
C ASP A 612 -28.69 -5.77 -18.54
N PRO A 613 -28.90 -6.95 -19.13
CA PRO A 613 -29.34 -7.06 -20.51
C PRO A 613 -30.73 -6.48 -20.74
N ASP A 614 -31.65 -6.59 -19.79
CA ASP A 614 -33.02 -6.10 -19.96
C ASP A 614 -33.03 -4.57 -19.98
N ARG A 615 -32.23 -3.94 -19.11
CA ARG A 615 -32.07 -2.48 -19.08
C ARG A 615 -31.33 -1.96 -20.31
N LEU A 616 -30.33 -2.69 -20.80
CA LEU A 616 -29.64 -2.32 -22.05
C LEU A 616 -30.53 -2.49 -23.29
N ILE A 617 -31.37 -3.53 -23.35
CA ILE A 617 -32.40 -3.69 -24.39
C ILE A 617 -33.37 -2.51 -24.34
N GLN A 618 -33.81 -2.09 -23.15
CA GLN A 618 -34.70 -0.95 -22.95
C GLN A 618 -34.10 0.35 -23.54
N VAL A 619 -32.81 0.62 -23.32
CA VAL A 619 -32.11 1.78 -23.91
C VAL A 619 -32.18 1.73 -25.43
N VAL A 620 -31.80 0.60 -26.04
CA VAL A 620 -31.76 0.48 -27.51
C VAL A 620 -33.16 0.56 -28.13
N ILE A 621 -34.17 -0.05 -27.51
CA ILE A 621 -35.58 0.07 -27.94
C ILE A 621 -36.05 1.53 -27.89
N ASN A 622 -35.72 2.26 -26.81
CA ASN A 622 -36.10 3.67 -26.69
C ASN A 622 -35.46 4.55 -27.76
N LEU A 623 -34.19 4.33 -28.09
CA LEU A 623 -33.52 5.06 -29.17
C LEU A 623 -34.09 4.70 -30.56
N LEU A 624 -34.31 3.41 -30.85
CA LEU A 624 -34.87 2.96 -32.12
C LEU A 624 -36.32 3.42 -32.32
N SER A 625 -37.15 3.33 -31.29
CA SER A 625 -38.55 3.78 -31.35
C SER A 625 -38.66 5.29 -31.56
N ASN A 626 -37.79 6.08 -30.93
CA ASN A 626 -37.68 7.52 -31.21
C ASN A 626 -37.27 7.78 -32.67
N ALA A 627 -36.25 7.08 -33.19
CA ALA A 627 -35.83 7.19 -34.58
C ALA A 627 -36.97 6.87 -35.57
N ILE A 628 -37.74 5.80 -35.33
CA ILE A 628 -38.92 5.43 -36.15
C ILE A 628 -40.03 6.48 -36.05
N LYS A 629 -40.25 7.00 -34.84
CA LYS A 629 -41.30 7.98 -34.59
C LYS A 629 -41.07 9.28 -35.35
N PHE A 630 -39.84 9.81 -35.35
CA PHE A 630 -39.48 11.10 -35.94
C PHE A 630 -38.98 11.05 -37.38
N THR A 631 -39.01 9.85 -38.00
CA THR A 631 -38.73 9.67 -39.42
C THR A 631 -40.02 9.29 -40.15
N ASP A 632 -40.39 10.04 -41.18
CA ASP A 632 -41.56 9.74 -42.02
C ASP A 632 -41.17 8.96 -43.28
N HIS A 633 -40.07 9.35 -43.92
CA HIS A 633 -39.48 8.67 -45.07
C HIS A 633 -37.96 8.62 -44.92
N GLY A 634 -37.35 7.48 -45.25
CA GLY A 634 -35.89 7.31 -45.19
C GLY A 634 -35.48 6.02 -44.49
N ALA A 635 -34.38 6.09 -43.74
CA ALA A 635 -33.77 4.92 -43.12
C ALA A 635 -33.24 5.20 -41.72
N ILE A 636 -33.12 4.14 -40.94
CA ILE A 636 -32.57 4.15 -39.60
C ILE A 636 -31.37 3.22 -39.59
N THR A 637 -30.22 3.69 -39.10
CA THR A 637 -28.98 2.92 -39.07
C THR A 637 -28.53 2.73 -37.62
N CYS A 638 -28.38 1.47 -37.20
CA CYS A 638 -27.79 1.11 -35.92
C CYS A 638 -26.37 0.58 -36.13
N ARG A 639 -25.38 1.29 -35.59
CA ARG A 639 -23.95 1.02 -35.73
C ARG A 639 -23.31 0.71 -34.40
N THR A 640 -22.36 -0.21 -34.38
CA THR A 640 -21.49 -0.43 -33.22
C THR A 640 -20.03 -0.33 -33.58
N HIS A 641 -19.28 0.36 -32.72
CA HIS A 641 -17.85 0.58 -32.89
C HIS A 641 -17.14 0.36 -31.57
N ARG A 642 -15.94 -0.24 -31.62
CA ARG A 642 -15.06 -0.25 -30.46
C ARG A 642 -14.29 1.08 -30.43
N VAL A 643 -14.39 1.77 -29.31
CA VAL A 643 -13.61 2.97 -28.99
C VAL A 643 -12.64 2.60 -27.86
N ASP A 644 -11.56 3.35 -27.67
CA ASP A 644 -10.53 2.98 -26.70
C ASP A 644 -11.13 2.76 -25.29
N GLY A 645 -11.05 1.51 -24.80
CA GLY A 645 -11.65 1.10 -23.52
C GLY A 645 -13.18 0.92 -23.46
N ALA A 646 -13.94 1.15 -24.54
CA ALA A 646 -15.41 1.10 -24.53
C ALA A 646 -16.03 0.58 -25.84
N ILE A 647 -17.31 0.20 -25.79
CA ILE A 647 -18.16 -0.06 -26.96
C ILE A 647 -19.09 1.12 -27.14
N GLU A 648 -19.08 1.74 -28.32
CA GLU A 648 -19.99 2.80 -28.72
C GLU A 648 -21.11 2.23 -29.59
N VAL A 649 -22.35 2.58 -29.28
CA VAL A 649 -23.56 2.24 -30.04
C VAL A 649 -24.18 3.53 -30.55
N ARG A 650 -24.42 3.63 -31.87
CA ARG A 650 -25.03 4.79 -32.53
C ARG A 650 -26.33 4.39 -33.23
N VAL A 651 -27.40 5.12 -32.97
CA VAL A 651 -28.68 5.03 -33.68
C VAL A 651 -28.88 6.32 -34.44
N THR A 652 -28.85 6.24 -35.78
CA THR A 652 -28.98 7.39 -36.68
C THR A 652 -30.28 7.31 -37.45
N ASP A 653 -31.04 8.40 -37.45
CA ASP A 653 -32.27 8.58 -38.21
C ASP A 653 -32.09 9.67 -39.28
N THR A 654 -32.89 9.61 -40.35
CA THR A 654 -32.95 10.64 -41.40
C THR A 654 -34.22 11.51 -41.24
N GLY A 655 -34.66 11.71 -40.01
CA GLY A 655 -35.89 12.41 -39.67
C GLY A 655 -35.75 13.94 -39.66
N THR A 656 -36.62 14.60 -38.89
CA THR A 656 -36.71 16.08 -38.84
C THR A 656 -35.50 16.77 -38.21
N GLY A 657 -34.65 16.05 -37.49
CA GLY A 657 -33.55 16.63 -36.71
C GLY A 657 -34.01 17.48 -35.52
N ILE A 658 -33.05 17.95 -34.72
CA ILE A 658 -33.24 18.68 -33.46
C ILE A 658 -32.41 19.97 -33.51
N ALA A 659 -33.04 21.11 -33.19
CA ALA A 659 -32.38 22.41 -33.17
C ALA A 659 -31.25 22.43 -32.11
N PRO A 660 -30.09 23.09 -32.38
CA PRO A 660 -28.95 23.11 -31.46
C PRO A 660 -29.27 23.58 -30.03
N GLU A 661 -30.22 24.51 -29.89
CA GLU A 661 -30.69 25.05 -28.61
C GLU A 661 -31.52 24.06 -27.77
N ASP A 662 -32.04 23.00 -28.40
CA ASP A 662 -32.87 22.00 -27.75
C ASP A 662 -32.16 20.65 -27.55
N GLN A 663 -31.00 20.44 -28.19
CA GLN A 663 -30.20 19.23 -28.03
C GLN A 663 -29.79 18.93 -26.57
N PRO A 664 -29.44 19.91 -25.72
CA PRO A 664 -29.18 19.63 -24.30
C PRO A 664 -30.45 19.23 -23.54
N LYS A 665 -31.60 19.76 -23.96
CA LYS A 665 -32.88 19.66 -23.24
C LYS A 665 -33.58 18.31 -23.46
N VAL A 666 -33.23 17.56 -24.51
CA VAL A 666 -33.88 16.25 -24.80
C VAL A 666 -33.64 15.20 -23.72
N PHE A 667 -32.61 15.36 -22.88
CA PHE A 667 -32.31 14.48 -21.75
C PHE A 667 -32.86 15.00 -20.41
N GLU A 668 -33.58 16.14 -20.40
CA GLU A 668 -34.25 16.66 -19.22
C GLU A 668 -35.61 15.99 -19.00
N GLN A 669 -36.00 15.83 -17.72
CA GLN A 669 -37.23 15.15 -17.35
C GLN A 669 -38.46 15.97 -17.75
N PHE A 670 -39.44 15.32 -18.38
CA PHE A 670 -40.71 15.94 -18.83
C PHE A 670 -40.56 17.01 -19.92
N VAL A 671 -39.38 17.15 -20.52
CA VAL A 671 -39.14 18.12 -21.59
C VAL A 671 -39.41 17.48 -22.95
N GLN A 672 -40.19 18.17 -23.78
CA GLN A 672 -40.51 17.77 -25.15
C GLN A 672 -40.12 18.91 -26.09
N VAL A 673 -39.41 18.58 -27.16
CA VAL A 673 -38.87 19.55 -28.12
C VAL A 673 -39.71 19.52 -29.40
N GLY A 674 -40.18 20.70 -29.86
CA GLY A 674 -41.03 20.86 -31.05
C GLY A 674 -42.26 21.76 -30.83
N ASP A 675 -43.00 22.05 -31.90
CA ASP A 675 -44.20 22.91 -31.86
C ASP A 675 -45.39 22.19 -31.18
N THR A 676 -45.55 22.45 -29.88
CA THR A 676 -46.58 21.85 -29.01
C THR A 676 -48.01 22.34 -29.30
N LEU A 677 -48.18 23.34 -30.18
CA LEU A 677 -49.46 23.97 -30.50
C LEU A 677 -50.17 23.37 -31.72
N THR A 678 -49.45 22.69 -32.64
CA THR A 678 -50.00 22.22 -33.93
C THR A 678 -50.02 20.71 -34.11
N SER A 679 -49.34 19.94 -33.26
CA SER A 679 -49.28 18.47 -33.32
C SER A 679 -49.62 17.83 -31.97
N LYS A 680 -50.45 16.77 -31.97
CA LYS A 680 -50.82 16.06 -30.73
C LYS A 680 -49.54 15.54 -30.04
N PRO A 681 -49.35 15.77 -28.73
CA PRO A 681 -48.19 15.29 -28.00
C PRO A 681 -48.19 13.76 -27.99
N THR A 682 -47.16 13.13 -28.56
CA THR A 682 -47.07 11.68 -28.81
C THR A 682 -46.09 10.96 -27.87
N GLY A 683 -45.56 11.61 -26.82
CA GLY A 683 -44.59 11.01 -25.88
C GLY A 683 -44.76 11.48 -24.43
N THR A 684 -44.01 10.88 -23.52
CA THR A 684 -44.02 11.18 -22.06
C THR A 684 -42.90 12.15 -21.65
N GLY A 685 -41.81 12.22 -22.42
CA GLY A 685 -40.62 13.01 -22.06
C GLY A 685 -39.71 12.35 -21.01
N LEU A 686 -39.91 11.06 -20.71
CA LEU A 686 -39.13 10.33 -19.69
C LEU A 686 -38.16 9.29 -20.26
N GLY A 687 -38.38 8.83 -21.49
CA GLY A 687 -37.58 7.76 -22.10
C GLY A 687 -36.08 8.07 -22.20
N LEU A 688 -35.69 9.26 -22.70
CA LEU A 688 -34.28 9.66 -22.82
C LEU A 688 -33.59 9.92 -21.45
N PRO A 689 -34.23 10.60 -20.48
CA PRO A 689 -33.72 10.66 -19.10
C PRO A 689 -33.46 9.27 -18.48
N ILE A 690 -34.38 8.31 -18.67
CA ILE A 690 -34.19 6.93 -18.18
C ILE A 690 -33.00 6.27 -18.88
N CYS A 691 -32.85 6.46 -20.20
CA CYS A 691 -31.69 5.94 -20.93
C CYS A 691 -30.38 6.49 -20.37
N LYS A 692 -30.34 7.78 -20.04
CA LYS A 692 -29.18 8.43 -19.43
C LYS A 692 -28.83 7.80 -18.09
N GLN A 693 -29.80 7.63 -17.20
CA GLN A 693 -29.60 6.99 -15.91
C GLN A 693 -29.09 5.54 -16.02
N ILE A 694 -29.66 4.74 -16.93
CA ILE A 694 -29.22 3.37 -17.18
C ILE A 694 -27.77 3.36 -17.69
N VAL A 695 -27.45 4.17 -18.69
CA VAL A 695 -26.11 4.22 -19.28
C VAL A 695 -25.06 4.71 -18.29
N GLU A 696 -25.36 5.75 -17.52
CA GLU A 696 -24.47 6.29 -16.48
C GLU A 696 -24.24 5.28 -15.34
N HIS A 697 -25.26 4.52 -14.95
CA HIS A 697 -25.12 3.43 -13.97
C HIS A 697 -24.13 2.36 -14.45
N HIS A 698 -24.10 2.07 -15.75
CA HIS A 698 -23.15 1.13 -16.35
C HIS A 698 -21.75 1.74 -16.59
N GLY A 699 -21.46 2.92 -16.03
CA GLY A 699 -20.19 3.63 -16.22
C GLY A 699 -20.02 4.21 -17.62
N GLY A 700 -21.11 4.34 -18.36
CA GLY A 700 -21.16 4.87 -19.73
C GLY A 700 -21.52 6.35 -19.81
N ARG A 701 -21.64 6.85 -21.04
CA ARG A 701 -22.21 8.18 -21.35
C ARG A 701 -23.17 8.07 -22.54
N ILE A 702 -24.19 8.93 -22.60
CA ILE A 702 -25.14 9.05 -23.73
C ILE A 702 -25.21 10.51 -24.21
N TRP A 703 -25.33 10.73 -25.51
CA TRP A 703 -25.44 12.06 -26.12
C TRP A 703 -26.17 12.03 -27.46
N VAL A 704 -26.42 13.21 -28.03
CA VAL A 704 -27.06 13.38 -29.35
C VAL A 704 -26.22 14.31 -30.23
N GLU A 705 -26.17 13.99 -31.52
CA GLU A 705 -25.61 14.81 -32.60
C GLU A 705 -26.73 14.98 -33.64
N SER A 706 -27.18 16.20 -33.91
CA SER A 706 -28.34 16.41 -34.80
C SER A 706 -28.22 17.70 -35.62
N GLU A 707 -28.76 17.68 -36.84
CA GLU A 707 -28.89 18.84 -37.71
C GLU A 707 -30.34 18.94 -38.18
N LEU A 708 -30.96 20.11 -37.97
CA LEU A 708 -32.37 20.35 -38.29
C LEU A 708 -32.62 20.10 -39.79
N GLY A 709 -33.59 19.24 -40.10
CA GLY A 709 -33.96 18.83 -41.45
C GLY A 709 -33.09 17.74 -42.08
N ARG A 710 -32.06 17.24 -41.39
CA ARG A 710 -31.21 16.13 -41.88
C ARG A 710 -31.33 14.84 -41.07
N GLY A 711 -31.74 14.94 -39.80
CA GLY A 711 -31.92 13.80 -38.89
C GLY A 711 -31.07 13.91 -37.63
N SER A 712 -31.11 12.88 -36.80
CA SER A 712 -30.39 12.83 -35.53
C SER A 712 -29.61 11.54 -35.34
N THR A 713 -28.51 11.61 -34.60
CA THR A 713 -27.73 10.46 -34.15
C THR A 713 -27.67 10.48 -32.64
N PHE A 714 -28.30 9.49 -32.00
CA PHE A 714 -28.16 9.23 -30.58
C PHE A 714 -27.07 8.19 -30.36
N ALA A 715 -26.14 8.46 -29.46
CA ALA A 715 -24.98 7.62 -29.22
C ALA A 715 -24.76 7.37 -27.73
N PHE A 716 -24.34 6.16 -27.36
CA PHE A 716 -23.92 5.85 -26.00
C PHE A 716 -22.70 4.93 -25.96
N THR A 717 -21.94 4.97 -24.86
CA THR A 717 -20.77 4.09 -24.64
C THR A 717 -20.94 3.19 -23.43
N LEU A 718 -20.37 1.99 -23.48
CA LEU A 718 -20.26 1.07 -22.33
C LEU A 718 -18.80 0.63 -22.14
N PRO A 719 -18.23 0.70 -20.91
CA PRO A 719 -16.84 0.35 -20.65
C PRO A 719 -16.60 -1.16 -20.83
N ILE A 720 -15.43 -1.52 -21.39
CA ILE A 720 -15.00 -2.91 -21.54
C ILE A 720 -14.15 -3.27 -20.31
N GLU A 721 -14.75 -3.98 -19.35
CA GLU A 721 -14.03 -4.42 -18.15
C GLU A 721 -13.12 -5.61 -18.49
N ARG A 722 -11.83 -5.54 -18.10
CA ARG A 722 -10.87 -6.64 -18.25
C ARG A 722 -11.19 -7.71 -17.22
N VAL A 723 -12.07 -8.65 -17.55
CA VAL A 723 -12.27 -9.85 -16.74
C VAL A 723 -10.99 -10.69 -16.77
N ALA A 724 -10.34 -10.82 -15.60
CA ALA A 724 -9.19 -11.70 -15.41
C ALA A 724 -9.59 -13.15 -15.74
N ALA A 725 -8.72 -13.85 -16.46
CA ALA A 725 -8.99 -15.17 -17.04
C ALA A 725 -9.30 -16.28 -16.00
N GLU A 726 -9.22 -16.01 -14.70
CA GLU A 726 -9.43 -16.99 -13.63
C GLU A 726 -10.89 -17.09 -13.15
N GLU A 727 -11.75 -16.08 -13.36
CA GLU A 727 -13.16 -16.11 -12.90
C GLU A 727 -14.17 -16.67 -13.91
N ARG A 728 -13.76 -16.91 -15.16
CA ARG A 728 -14.61 -17.57 -16.18
C ARG A 728 -14.92 -19.04 -15.88
N ALA A 729 -14.17 -19.68 -14.98
CA ALA A 729 -14.34 -21.09 -14.66
C ALA A 729 -15.42 -21.38 -13.59
N THR A 730 -15.85 -20.37 -12.82
CA THR A 730 -16.64 -20.60 -11.60
C THR A 730 -18.15 -20.33 -11.74
N LEU A 731 -18.61 -19.71 -12.83
CA LEU A 731 -20.02 -19.30 -13.01
C LEU A 731 -20.83 -20.16 -14.01
N ALA A 732 -20.29 -21.26 -14.51
CA ALA A 732 -20.92 -22.12 -15.53
C ALA A 732 -20.95 -23.62 -15.20
N ALA A 733 -21.02 -24.01 -13.92
CA ALA A 733 -21.06 -25.42 -13.52
C ALA A 733 -22.51 -25.93 -13.29
N PRO A 734 -22.91 -27.09 -13.86
CA PRO A 734 -24.21 -27.71 -13.57
C PRO A 734 -24.26 -28.25 -12.12
N ARG A 735 -25.43 -28.16 -11.48
CA ARG A 735 -25.65 -28.68 -10.12
C ARG A 735 -25.50 -30.20 -10.08
N ARG A 736 -24.55 -30.68 -9.27
CA ARG A 736 -24.33 -32.10 -8.96
C ARG A 736 -25.21 -32.51 -7.77
N VAL A 737 -25.83 -33.69 -7.84
CA VAL A 737 -26.69 -34.24 -6.78
C VAL A 737 -26.22 -35.65 -6.42
N GLU A 738 -26.06 -35.96 -5.13
CA GLU A 738 -25.71 -37.29 -4.62
C GLU A 738 -26.87 -38.28 -4.82
N LEU A 739 -26.63 -39.32 -5.63
CA LEU A 739 -27.62 -40.35 -6.02
C LEU A 739 -28.24 -41.07 -4.81
N GLY A 740 -27.46 -41.28 -3.74
CA GLY A 740 -27.91 -41.97 -2.52
C GLY A 740 -29.03 -41.24 -1.76
N LEU A 741 -29.03 -39.91 -1.76
CA LEU A 741 -30.02 -39.11 -1.02
C LEU A 741 -31.33 -38.97 -1.80
N LEU A 742 -31.25 -38.89 -3.14
CA LEU A 742 -32.41 -38.82 -4.04
C LEU A 742 -33.18 -40.15 -4.07
N VAL A 743 -32.48 -41.29 -4.09
CA VAL A 743 -33.09 -42.63 -4.09
C VAL A 743 -33.79 -42.94 -2.77
N GLU A 744 -33.24 -42.50 -1.63
CA GLU A 744 -33.84 -42.72 -0.32
C GLU A 744 -35.09 -41.85 -0.08
N GLN A 745 -35.08 -40.59 -0.57
CA GLN A 745 -36.24 -39.69 -0.54
C GLN A 745 -37.39 -40.15 -1.45
N LEU A 746 -37.06 -40.76 -2.60
CA LEU A 746 -38.05 -41.35 -3.51
C LEU A 746 -38.65 -42.64 -2.95
N ARG A 747 -37.85 -43.50 -2.29
CA ARG A 747 -38.33 -44.73 -1.64
C ARG A 747 -39.31 -44.48 -0.51
N GLN A 748 -39.11 -43.43 0.29
CA GLN A 748 -40.03 -43.09 1.39
C GLN A 748 -41.40 -42.58 0.92
N ARG A 749 -41.51 -42.02 -0.28
CA ARG A 749 -42.77 -41.53 -0.86
C ARG A 749 -43.63 -42.60 -1.55
N ILE A 750 -43.06 -43.78 -1.82
CA ILE A 750 -43.71 -44.87 -2.57
C ILE A 750 -44.72 -45.67 -1.72
N ALA A 751 -44.75 -45.51 -0.40
CA ALA A 751 -45.51 -46.41 0.47
C ALA A 751 -47.03 -46.10 0.62
N THR A 752 -47.60 -45.02 0.05
CA THR A 752 -48.92 -44.54 0.52
C THR A 752 -49.95 -44.03 -0.50
N LEU A 753 -49.83 -44.19 -1.83
CA LEU A 753 -50.79 -43.56 -2.75
C LEU A 753 -51.52 -44.55 -3.69
N GLU A 754 -52.85 -44.62 -3.52
CA GLU A 754 -53.82 -45.15 -4.49
C GLU A 754 -54.30 -44.03 -5.46
N PRO A 755 -54.80 -44.34 -6.67
CA PRO A 755 -55.13 -43.34 -7.70
C PRO A 755 -56.54 -42.76 -7.56
N ILE A 756 -56.74 -41.45 -7.78
CA ILE A 756 -58.06 -40.77 -7.77
C ILE A 756 -58.23 -39.81 -8.97
N ASN A 757 -59.39 -39.89 -9.63
CA ASN A 757 -59.85 -39.12 -10.80
C ASN A 757 -60.37 -37.69 -10.45
N GLY A 758 -60.06 -36.67 -11.27
CA GLY A 758 -60.62 -35.30 -11.19
C GLY A 758 -61.18 -34.77 -12.53
N GLU A 759 -62.20 -33.91 -12.49
CA GLU A 759 -62.94 -33.39 -13.67
C GLU A 759 -62.21 -32.25 -14.43
N ALA A 760 -61.98 -32.44 -15.73
CA ALA A 760 -60.99 -31.73 -16.55
C ALA A 760 -61.32 -30.29 -17.06
N ARG A 761 -62.27 -29.55 -16.48
CA ARG A 761 -62.67 -28.19 -17.00
C ARG A 761 -63.04 -27.13 -15.94
N SER A 762 -62.41 -27.15 -14.77
CA SER A 762 -62.70 -26.17 -13.70
C SER A 762 -61.51 -25.28 -13.36
N VAL A 763 -61.73 -23.96 -13.27
CA VAL A 763 -60.71 -22.95 -12.92
C VAL A 763 -61.13 -22.23 -11.64
N LEU A 764 -60.22 -22.07 -10.68
CA LEU A 764 -60.43 -21.27 -9.48
C LEU A 764 -59.66 -19.95 -9.60
N ILE A 765 -60.36 -18.82 -9.55
CA ILE A 765 -59.77 -17.48 -9.55
C ILE A 765 -59.73 -16.97 -8.10
N VAL A 766 -58.57 -16.51 -7.67
CA VAL A 766 -58.33 -15.98 -6.33
C VAL A 766 -57.67 -14.62 -6.46
N ASP A 767 -58.43 -13.56 -6.17
CA ASP A 767 -57.98 -12.16 -6.26
C ASP A 767 -58.90 -11.36 -5.32
N ASP A 768 -58.39 -10.35 -4.60
CA ASP A 768 -59.21 -9.54 -3.69
C ASP A 768 -59.99 -8.44 -4.43
N ASP A 769 -59.58 -8.05 -5.65
CA ASP A 769 -60.26 -7.04 -6.48
C ASP A 769 -61.48 -7.64 -7.22
N PRO A 770 -62.72 -7.19 -6.92
CA PRO A 770 -63.93 -7.67 -7.58
C PRO A 770 -63.97 -7.38 -9.09
N SER A 771 -63.30 -6.32 -9.55
CA SER A 771 -63.26 -5.92 -10.95
C SER A 771 -62.39 -6.89 -11.76
N ILE A 772 -61.22 -7.27 -11.22
CA ILE A 772 -60.31 -8.24 -11.85
C ILE A 772 -60.96 -9.63 -11.88
N ARG A 773 -61.57 -10.07 -10.77
CA ARG A 773 -62.33 -11.34 -10.75
C ARG A 773 -63.44 -11.36 -11.78
N SER A 774 -64.24 -10.29 -11.87
CA SER A 774 -65.34 -10.19 -12.84
C SER A 774 -64.84 -10.21 -14.28
N LEU A 775 -63.73 -9.53 -14.58
CA LEU A 775 -63.08 -9.55 -15.89
C LEU A 775 -62.60 -10.96 -16.26
N LEU A 776 -61.81 -11.59 -15.39
CA LEU A 776 -61.25 -12.93 -15.63
C LEU A 776 -62.36 -13.98 -15.75
N ARG A 777 -63.40 -13.91 -14.91
CA ARG A 777 -64.56 -14.80 -15.00
C ARG A 777 -65.25 -14.65 -16.36
N GLN A 778 -65.55 -13.43 -16.81
CA GLN A 778 -66.22 -13.21 -18.09
C GLN A 778 -65.41 -13.74 -19.29
N GLU A 779 -64.09 -13.64 -19.23
CA GLU A 779 -63.17 -14.13 -20.28
C GLU A 779 -63.04 -15.66 -20.30
N LEU A 780 -62.91 -16.28 -19.12
CA LEU A 780 -62.79 -17.73 -18.98
C LEU A 780 -64.13 -18.44 -19.25
N GLU A 781 -65.26 -17.87 -18.81
CA GLU A 781 -66.60 -18.39 -19.13
C GLU A 781 -66.93 -18.27 -20.62
N ALA A 782 -66.54 -17.16 -21.27
CA ALA A 782 -66.69 -17.00 -22.72
C ALA A 782 -65.89 -18.05 -23.51
N SER A 783 -64.81 -18.57 -22.93
CA SER A 783 -63.96 -19.63 -23.50
C SER A 783 -64.45 -21.05 -23.14
N GLY A 784 -65.57 -21.17 -22.42
CA GLY A 784 -66.22 -22.46 -22.11
C GLY A 784 -65.74 -23.15 -20.83
N HIS A 785 -65.01 -22.46 -19.95
CA HIS A 785 -64.53 -23.00 -18.67
C HIS A 785 -65.55 -22.81 -17.54
N HIS A 786 -65.56 -23.73 -16.56
CA HIS A 786 -66.31 -23.54 -15.33
C HIS A 786 -65.46 -22.79 -14.29
N VAL A 787 -65.84 -21.55 -14.00
CA VAL A 787 -65.09 -20.67 -13.11
C VAL A 787 -65.69 -20.66 -11.70
N ARG A 788 -64.83 -20.75 -10.69
CA ARG A 788 -65.15 -20.49 -9.28
C ARG A 788 -64.28 -19.33 -8.79
N GLU A 789 -64.82 -18.52 -7.89
CA GLU A 789 -64.12 -17.37 -7.32
C GLU A 789 -63.84 -17.58 -5.83
N ALA A 790 -62.72 -17.03 -5.35
CA ALA A 790 -62.42 -16.83 -3.94
C ALA A 790 -61.86 -15.42 -3.75
N HIS A 791 -62.12 -14.82 -2.59
CA HIS A 791 -61.77 -13.43 -2.30
C HIS A 791 -60.56 -13.31 -1.36
N THR A 792 -60.20 -14.39 -0.65
CA THR A 792 -59.03 -14.46 0.21
C THR A 792 -58.29 -15.79 0.06
N GLY A 793 -57.05 -15.85 0.55
CA GLY A 793 -56.26 -17.08 0.55
C GLY A 793 -56.89 -18.21 1.39
N GLU A 794 -57.56 -17.87 2.49
CA GLU A 794 -58.29 -18.82 3.33
C GLU A 794 -59.50 -19.41 2.59
N GLU A 795 -60.26 -18.56 1.90
CA GLU A 795 -61.38 -18.99 1.06
C GLU A 795 -60.90 -19.87 -0.09
N ALA A 796 -59.75 -19.56 -0.70
CA ALA A 796 -59.15 -20.38 -1.74
C ALA A 796 -58.81 -21.78 -1.24
N LEU A 797 -58.12 -21.89 -0.10
CA LEU A 797 -57.78 -23.19 0.50
C LEU A 797 -59.05 -23.98 0.90
N ALA A 798 -60.08 -23.31 1.41
CA ALA A 798 -61.37 -23.93 1.69
C ALA A 798 -62.08 -24.41 0.40
N ALA A 799 -62.06 -23.61 -0.66
CA ALA A 799 -62.69 -23.91 -1.94
C ALA A 799 -62.02 -25.10 -2.65
N VAL A 800 -60.69 -25.20 -2.58
CA VAL A 800 -59.91 -26.33 -3.12
C VAL A 800 -60.22 -27.62 -2.35
N LYS A 801 -60.34 -27.55 -1.02
CA LYS A 801 -60.70 -28.71 -0.17
C LYS A 801 -62.12 -29.23 -0.46
N GLN A 802 -63.06 -28.34 -0.77
CA GLN A 802 -64.43 -28.73 -1.09
C GLN A 802 -64.56 -29.40 -2.48
N LYS A 803 -63.90 -28.85 -3.50
CA LYS A 803 -63.87 -29.43 -4.85
C LYS A 803 -62.58 -29.01 -5.54
N ARG A 804 -61.79 -29.98 -6.02
CA ARG A 804 -60.50 -29.71 -6.65
C ARG A 804 -60.67 -29.04 -8.02
N PRO A 805 -60.10 -27.85 -8.25
CA PRO A 805 -60.04 -27.25 -9.57
C PRO A 805 -58.97 -27.93 -10.46
N GLY A 806 -59.13 -27.79 -11.77
CA GLY A 806 -58.13 -28.20 -12.76
C GLY A 806 -56.98 -27.20 -12.93
N VAL A 807 -57.20 -25.91 -12.65
CA VAL A 807 -56.17 -24.84 -12.58
C VAL A 807 -56.58 -23.79 -11.53
N ILE A 808 -55.62 -23.19 -10.84
CA ILE A 808 -55.81 -22.05 -9.93
C ILE A 808 -55.11 -20.82 -10.50
N ILE A 809 -55.81 -19.70 -10.61
CA ILE A 809 -55.24 -18.38 -10.89
C ILE A 809 -55.23 -17.59 -9.58
N LEU A 810 -54.06 -17.13 -9.16
CA LEU A 810 -53.84 -16.66 -7.79
C LEU A 810 -53.11 -15.31 -7.76
N ASP A 811 -53.71 -14.31 -7.13
CA ASP A 811 -53.03 -13.05 -6.82
C ASP A 811 -52.05 -13.22 -5.66
N VAL A 812 -50.93 -12.50 -5.70
CA VAL A 812 -49.92 -12.52 -4.64
C VAL A 812 -50.31 -11.62 -3.47
N ILE A 813 -50.83 -10.43 -3.77
CA ILE A 813 -51.13 -9.41 -2.76
C ILE A 813 -52.60 -9.54 -2.40
N MET A 814 -52.89 -10.18 -1.27
CA MET A 814 -54.26 -10.33 -0.76
C MET A 814 -54.25 -10.14 0.77
N PRO A 815 -55.35 -9.66 1.38
CA PRO A 815 -55.48 -9.58 2.83
C PRO A 815 -55.43 -10.97 3.48
N GLY A 816 -54.71 -11.09 4.60
CA GLY A 816 -54.56 -12.36 5.32
C GLY A 816 -53.41 -13.21 4.74
N LEU A 817 -53.74 -14.37 4.18
CA LEU A 817 -52.77 -15.24 3.51
C LEU A 817 -52.36 -14.70 2.13
N SER A 818 -51.05 -14.52 1.92
CA SER A 818 -50.53 -14.12 0.60
C SER A 818 -50.66 -15.26 -0.42
N GLY A 819 -50.64 -14.92 -1.71
CA GLY A 819 -50.67 -15.94 -2.78
C GLY A 819 -49.50 -16.93 -2.71
N PHE A 820 -48.34 -16.51 -2.20
CA PHE A 820 -47.22 -17.44 -1.98
C PHE A 820 -47.48 -18.40 -0.82
N ASP A 821 -48.14 -17.95 0.25
CA ASP A 821 -48.49 -18.80 1.39
C ASP A 821 -49.55 -19.84 0.99
N VAL A 822 -50.52 -19.42 0.16
CA VAL A 822 -51.52 -20.32 -0.43
C VAL A 822 -50.85 -21.34 -1.34
N ALA A 823 -49.96 -20.92 -2.25
CA ALA A 823 -49.23 -21.84 -3.11
C ALA A 823 -48.37 -22.84 -2.31
N ALA A 824 -47.67 -22.37 -1.28
CA ALA A 824 -46.90 -23.23 -0.39
C ALA A 824 -47.80 -24.25 0.34
N ALA A 825 -48.93 -23.80 0.89
CA ALA A 825 -49.89 -24.66 1.56
C ALA A 825 -50.44 -25.74 0.61
N LEU A 826 -50.75 -25.38 -0.65
CA LEU A 826 -51.22 -26.33 -1.66
C LEU A 826 -50.15 -27.37 -2.03
N ARG A 827 -48.86 -27.01 -2.01
CA ARG A 827 -47.75 -27.94 -2.30
C ARG A 827 -47.37 -28.81 -1.12
N THR A 828 -47.73 -28.44 0.11
CA THR A 828 -47.51 -29.27 1.30
C THR A 828 -48.51 -30.42 1.48
N ASP A 829 -49.65 -30.38 0.78
CA ASP A 829 -50.68 -31.40 0.87
C ASP A 829 -50.62 -32.38 -0.35
N PRO A 830 -50.42 -33.70 -0.11
CA PRO A 830 -50.44 -34.74 -1.14
C PRO A 830 -51.69 -34.77 -2.03
N GLN A 831 -52.76 -34.17 -1.55
CA GLN A 831 -54.01 -34.06 -2.29
C GLN A 831 -54.03 -32.86 -3.24
N THR A 832 -53.26 -31.81 -3.00
CA THR A 832 -53.35 -30.57 -3.81
C THR A 832 -52.05 -30.24 -4.54
N LEU A 833 -50.96 -30.99 -4.31
CA LEU A 833 -49.65 -30.69 -4.89
C LEU A 833 -49.59 -30.72 -6.42
N ASN A 834 -50.54 -31.37 -7.08
CA ASN A 834 -50.56 -31.55 -8.54
C ASN A 834 -51.50 -30.58 -9.26
N ILE A 835 -52.16 -29.69 -8.51
CA ILE A 835 -53.03 -28.68 -9.10
C ILE A 835 -52.13 -27.58 -9.68
N PRO A 836 -52.23 -27.28 -10.99
CA PRO A 836 -51.50 -26.17 -11.59
C PRO A 836 -51.93 -24.84 -10.98
N VAL A 837 -50.96 -24.02 -10.60
CA VAL A 837 -51.13 -22.67 -10.09
C VAL A 837 -50.48 -21.69 -11.06
N ILE A 838 -51.24 -20.66 -11.45
CA ILE A 838 -50.77 -19.50 -12.20
C ILE A 838 -50.77 -18.31 -11.24
N ILE A 839 -49.62 -17.66 -11.05
CA ILE A 839 -49.54 -16.45 -10.24
C ILE A 839 -49.78 -15.21 -11.10
N LEU A 840 -50.66 -14.32 -10.62
CA LEU A 840 -50.77 -12.94 -11.07
C LEU A 840 -50.13 -12.04 -10.02
N SER A 841 -49.19 -11.17 -10.39
CA SER A 841 -48.55 -10.28 -9.42
C SER A 841 -48.27 -8.89 -9.96
N VAL A 842 -48.23 -7.90 -9.06
CA VAL A 842 -47.75 -6.55 -9.34
C VAL A 842 -46.22 -6.43 -9.14
N VAL A 843 -45.60 -7.39 -8.42
CA VAL A 843 -44.17 -7.45 -8.09
C VAL A 843 -43.44 -8.31 -9.14
N HIS A 844 -42.13 -8.08 -9.35
CA HIS A 844 -41.30 -8.92 -10.23
C HIS A 844 -40.49 -9.94 -9.41
N ASP A 845 -41.16 -10.83 -8.65
CA ASP A 845 -40.47 -11.89 -7.89
C ASP A 845 -40.76 -13.28 -8.49
N ARG A 846 -40.34 -13.44 -9.75
CA ARG A 846 -40.54 -14.67 -10.54
C ARG A 846 -39.79 -15.85 -9.94
N GLU A 847 -38.61 -15.62 -9.37
CA GLU A 847 -37.77 -16.67 -8.79
C GLU A 847 -38.42 -17.34 -7.59
N ARG A 848 -39.07 -16.56 -6.70
CA ARG A 848 -39.77 -17.11 -5.54
C ARG A 848 -40.97 -17.98 -5.94
N GLY A 849 -41.72 -17.56 -6.97
CA GLY A 849 -42.83 -18.35 -7.51
C GLY A 849 -42.40 -19.68 -8.09
N LEU A 850 -41.32 -19.70 -8.89
CA LEU A 850 -40.77 -20.92 -9.48
C LEU A 850 -40.20 -21.88 -8.44
N ARG A 851 -39.56 -21.37 -7.37
CA ARG A 851 -39.07 -22.18 -6.24
C ARG A 851 -40.18 -22.91 -5.48
N LEU A 852 -41.41 -22.41 -5.54
CA LEU A 852 -42.60 -23.01 -4.96
C LEU A 852 -43.33 -23.97 -5.93
N GLY A 853 -42.76 -24.24 -7.11
CA GLY A 853 -43.29 -25.20 -8.08
C GLY A 853 -44.49 -24.71 -8.88
N VAL A 854 -44.76 -23.40 -8.89
CA VAL A 854 -45.83 -22.76 -9.69
C VAL A 854 -45.52 -22.87 -11.19
N GLU A 855 -46.52 -23.16 -12.00
CA GLU A 855 -46.40 -23.49 -13.42
C GLU A 855 -46.14 -22.25 -14.29
N GLN A 856 -46.73 -21.10 -13.95
CA GLN A 856 -46.52 -19.86 -14.68
C GLN A 856 -46.68 -18.60 -13.81
N TYR A 857 -45.97 -17.54 -14.18
CA TYR A 857 -46.00 -16.23 -13.51
C TYR A 857 -46.32 -15.12 -14.51
N PHE A 858 -47.37 -14.33 -14.25
CA PHE A 858 -47.72 -13.14 -15.04
C PHE A 858 -47.70 -11.88 -14.19
N THR A 859 -47.22 -10.79 -14.80
CA THR A 859 -47.21 -9.46 -14.19
C THR A 859 -48.46 -8.69 -14.60
N LYS A 860 -49.16 -8.06 -13.65
CA LYS A 860 -50.29 -7.16 -13.93
C LYS A 860 -49.76 -5.85 -14.57
N PRO A 861 -50.29 -5.38 -15.72
CA PRO A 861 -51.50 -5.88 -16.39
C PRO A 861 -51.26 -7.14 -17.22
N VAL A 862 -52.07 -8.18 -16.98
CA VAL A 862 -51.95 -9.47 -17.68
C VAL A 862 -52.59 -9.39 -19.07
N SER A 863 -51.92 -9.91 -20.08
CA SER A 863 -52.54 -10.13 -21.40
C SER A 863 -53.54 -11.27 -21.28
N THR A 864 -54.83 -10.95 -21.42
CA THR A 864 -55.93 -11.93 -21.34
C THR A 864 -55.75 -13.07 -22.33
N GLU A 865 -55.27 -12.80 -23.54
CA GLU A 865 -55.01 -13.83 -24.56
C GLU A 865 -53.90 -14.81 -24.13
N ALA A 866 -52.81 -14.28 -23.58
CA ALA A 866 -51.70 -15.10 -23.09
C ALA A 866 -52.12 -15.95 -21.88
N LEU A 867 -52.93 -15.38 -20.98
CA LEU A 867 -53.47 -16.09 -19.82
C LEU A 867 -54.43 -17.21 -20.23
N LEU A 868 -55.36 -16.94 -21.17
CA LEU A 868 -56.30 -17.95 -21.67
C LEU A 868 -55.57 -19.10 -22.37
N HIS A 869 -54.58 -18.79 -23.22
CA HIS A 869 -53.77 -19.81 -23.88
C HIS A 869 -53.04 -20.71 -22.88
N GLU A 870 -52.49 -20.13 -21.80
CA GLU A 870 -51.81 -20.92 -20.76
C GLU A 870 -52.78 -21.78 -19.96
N VAL A 871 -53.96 -21.25 -19.60
CA VAL A 871 -55.02 -22.01 -18.91
C VAL A 871 -55.48 -23.18 -19.78
N ASP A 872 -55.70 -22.96 -21.07
CA ASP A 872 -56.06 -24.01 -22.03
C ASP A 872 -54.95 -25.05 -22.17
N ALA A 873 -53.68 -24.62 -22.23
CA ALA A 873 -52.54 -25.52 -22.30
C ALA A 873 -52.42 -26.39 -21.03
N LEU A 874 -52.64 -25.83 -19.85
CA LEU A 874 -52.59 -26.56 -18.57
C LEU A 874 -53.77 -27.51 -18.39
N LEU A 875 -54.98 -27.12 -18.82
CA LEU A 875 -56.17 -27.97 -18.77
C LEU A 875 -56.16 -29.08 -19.84
N ALA A 876 -55.61 -28.83 -21.03
CA ALA A 876 -55.50 -29.81 -22.11
C ALA A 876 -54.44 -30.89 -21.83
N ARG A 877 -53.45 -30.60 -20.98
CA ARG A 877 -52.36 -31.54 -20.67
C ARG A 877 -52.81 -32.76 -19.86
N GLY A 878 -53.90 -32.71 -19.07
CA GLY A 878 -54.20 -33.76 -18.10
C GLY A 878 -53.00 -34.08 -17.19
N PRO A 879 -53.02 -35.14 -16.36
CA PRO A 879 -51.78 -35.65 -15.77
C PRO A 879 -50.96 -36.34 -16.88
N ALA A 880 -50.21 -35.56 -17.66
CA ALA A 880 -49.32 -36.08 -18.69
C ALA A 880 -48.14 -36.84 -18.04
N GLU A 881 -47.96 -38.12 -18.39
CA GLU A 881 -46.76 -38.89 -18.04
C GLU A 881 -45.54 -38.23 -18.67
N LYS A 882 -44.78 -37.46 -17.86
CA LYS A 882 -43.54 -36.81 -18.30
C LYS A 882 -42.55 -37.86 -18.81
N LYS A 883 -41.89 -37.58 -19.94
CA LYS A 883 -40.89 -38.46 -20.53
C LYS A 883 -39.51 -38.22 -19.92
N VAL A 884 -38.84 -39.27 -19.49
CA VAL A 884 -37.50 -39.17 -18.89
C VAL A 884 -36.53 -40.08 -19.63
N LEU A 885 -35.38 -39.55 -20.03
CA LEU A 885 -34.29 -40.33 -20.61
C LEU A 885 -33.20 -40.57 -19.56
N VAL A 886 -32.86 -41.82 -19.28
CA VAL A 886 -31.75 -42.21 -18.39
C VAL A 886 -30.55 -42.67 -19.21
N VAL A 887 -29.41 -42.00 -19.07
CA VAL A 887 -28.17 -42.25 -19.82
C VAL A 887 -27.06 -42.66 -18.85
N ASP A 888 -26.75 -43.94 -18.83
CA ASP A 888 -25.71 -44.53 -17.99
C ASP A 888 -25.16 -45.80 -18.63
N GLU A 889 -23.86 -46.06 -18.45
CA GLU A 889 -23.17 -47.25 -18.92
C GLU A 889 -23.46 -48.49 -18.04
N ASP A 890 -23.87 -48.28 -16.78
CA ASP A 890 -24.20 -49.35 -15.84
C ASP A 890 -25.67 -49.77 -15.95
N ALA A 891 -25.89 -50.94 -16.57
CA ALA A 891 -27.21 -51.52 -16.76
C ALA A 891 -27.99 -51.75 -15.45
N ALA A 892 -27.31 -52.00 -14.32
CA ALA A 892 -27.97 -52.17 -13.03
C ALA A 892 -28.55 -50.84 -12.52
N THR A 893 -27.80 -49.76 -12.66
CA THR A 893 -28.22 -48.39 -12.29
C THR A 893 -29.34 -47.89 -13.21
N VAL A 894 -29.21 -48.09 -14.53
CA VAL A 894 -30.28 -47.76 -15.51
C VAL A 894 -31.58 -48.46 -15.13
N ARG A 895 -31.53 -49.76 -14.82
CA ARG A 895 -32.71 -50.54 -14.45
C ARG A 895 -33.35 -50.03 -13.16
N THR A 896 -32.54 -49.77 -12.14
CA THR A 896 -33.02 -49.25 -10.84
C THR A 896 -33.69 -47.88 -10.98
N LEU A 897 -33.08 -46.96 -11.73
CA LEU A 897 -33.65 -45.63 -11.98
C LEU A 897 -34.90 -45.71 -12.86
N SER A 898 -34.89 -46.54 -13.89
CA SER A 898 -36.04 -46.73 -14.79
C SER A 898 -37.24 -47.30 -14.03
N ASP A 899 -37.04 -48.32 -13.21
CA ASP A 899 -38.10 -48.94 -12.41
C ASP A 899 -38.68 -47.92 -11.40
N ALA A 900 -37.83 -47.11 -10.76
CA ALA A 900 -38.26 -46.09 -9.80
C ALA A 900 -39.05 -44.93 -10.45
N LEU A 901 -38.63 -44.49 -11.63
CA LEU A 901 -39.28 -43.39 -12.37
C LEU A 901 -40.57 -43.86 -13.05
N GLN A 902 -40.60 -45.07 -13.60
CA GLN A 902 -41.82 -45.67 -14.14
C GLN A 902 -42.88 -45.87 -13.05
N ALA A 903 -42.48 -46.26 -11.84
CA ALA A 903 -43.38 -46.34 -10.69
C ALA A 903 -43.98 -44.98 -10.26
N GLN A 904 -43.38 -43.86 -10.68
CA GLN A 904 -43.86 -42.49 -10.45
C GLN A 904 -44.70 -41.94 -11.61
N GLY A 905 -45.06 -42.78 -12.60
CA GLY A 905 -45.85 -42.37 -13.76
C GLY A 905 -45.05 -41.62 -14.83
N TYR A 906 -43.73 -41.75 -14.84
CA TYR A 906 -42.90 -41.22 -15.92
C TYR A 906 -42.71 -42.26 -17.01
N ARG A 907 -42.75 -41.81 -18.27
CA ARG A 907 -42.40 -42.66 -19.41
C ARG A 907 -40.89 -42.66 -19.60
N VAL A 908 -40.22 -43.72 -19.15
CA VAL A 908 -38.75 -43.77 -19.15
C VAL A 908 -38.21 -44.46 -20.39
N THR A 909 -37.30 -43.77 -21.09
CA THR A 909 -36.42 -44.31 -22.12
C THR A 909 -35.00 -44.38 -21.57
N SER A 910 -34.19 -45.33 -22.02
CA SER A 910 -32.80 -45.48 -21.54
C SER A 910 -31.79 -45.52 -22.69
N ALA A 911 -30.55 -45.12 -22.41
CA ALA A 911 -29.42 -45.16 -23.31
C ALA A 911 -28.16 -45.67 -22.59
N ALA A 912 -27.39 -46.53 -23.24
CA ALA A 912 -26.22 -47.18 -22.64
C ALA A 912 -24.90 -46.43 -22.88
N SER A 913 -24.92 -45.31 -23.62
CA SER A 913 -23.74 -44.48 -23.92
C SER A 913 -24.15 -43.04 -24.21
N GLY A 914 -23.19 -42.10 -24.12
CA GLY A 914 -23.42 -40.69 -24.44
C GLY A 914 -23.97 -40.45 -25.86
N PRO A 915 -23.37 -41.01 -26.92
CA PRO A 915 -23.88 -40.86 -28.29
C PRO A 915 -25.27 -41.46 -28.53
N ASP A 916 -25.57 -42.62 -27.93
CA ASP A 916 -26.92 -43.22 -27.96
C ASP A 916 -27.92 -42.34 -27.19
N GLY A 917 -27.50 -41.74 -26.08
CA GLY A 917 -28.28 -40.78 -25.32
C GLY A 917 -28.63 -39.53 -26.12
N ILE A 918 -27.67 -38.98 -26.87
CA ILE A 918 -27.92 -37.83 -27.77
C ILE A 918 -28.92 -38.23 -28.86
N ALA A 919 -28.72 -39.36 -29.53
CA ALA A 919 -29.61 -39.81 -30.60
C ALA A 919 -31.04 -40.04 -30.11
N ARG A 920 -31.21 -40.64 -28.92
CA ARG A 920 -32.52 -40.87 -28.32
C ARG A 920 -33.17 -39.61 -27.78
N ALA A 921 -32.39 -38.67 -27.24
CA ALA A 921 -32.92 -37.38 -26.81
C ALA A 921 -33.48 -36.57 -27.99
N LEU A 922 -32.77 -36.58 -29.13
CA LEU A 922 -33.24 -35.92 -30.35
C LEU A 922 -34.47 -36.62 -30.96
N ALA A 923 -34.55 -37.95 -30.86
CA ALA A 923 -35.66 -38.71 -31.43
C ALA A 923 -36.94 -38.70 -30.57
N ASP A 924 -36.83 -38.83 -29.25
CA ASP A 924 -37.98 -39.01 -28.34
C ASP A 924 -38.40 -37.72 -27.63
N GLN A 925 -37.56 -36.67 -27.70
CA GLN A 925 -37.75 -35.34 -27.09
C GLN A 925 -38.23 -35.45 -25.62
N PRO A 926 -37.40 -35.99 -24.72
CA PRO A 926 -37.77 -36.19 -23.32
C PRO A 926 -37.87 -34.86 -22.57
N ASP A 927 -38.75 -34.77 -21.58
CA ASP A 927 -38.89 -33.58 -20.73
C ASP A 927 -37.69 -33.42 -19.76
N LEU A 928 -37.05 -34.54 -19.38
CA LEU A 928 -35.92 -34.60 -18.47
C LEU A 928 -34.89 -35.65 -18.93
N VAL A 929 -33.60 -35.30 -18.92
CA VAL A 929 -32.48 -36.22 -19.17
C VAL A 929 -31.66 -36.38 -17.89
N LEU A 930 -31.62 -37.61 -17.38
CA LEU A 930 -30.73 -38.04 -16.30
C LEU A 930 -29.50 -38.65 -16.93
N VAL A 931 -28.32 -38.08 -16.73
CA VAL A 931 -27.08 -38.58 -17.33
C VAL A 931 -25.94 -38.64 -16.31
N ARG A 932 -25.18 -39.75 -16.32
CA ARG A 932 -24.03 -39.88 -15.43
C ARG A 932 -22.99 -38.81 -15.76
N ALA A 933 -22.44 -38.15 -14.73
CA ALA A 933 -21.63 -36.95 -14.88
C ALA A 933 -20.43 -37.14 -15.83
N HIS A 934 -19.75 -38.29 -15.75
CA HIS A 934 -18.58 -38.59 -16.59
C HIS A 934 -18.94 -38.77 -18.07
N LEU A 935 -20.09 -39.37 -18.40
CA LEU A 935 -20.60 -39.53 -19.75
C LEU A 935 -21.05 -38.18 -20.34
N ALA A 936 -21.61 -37.31 -19.51
CA ALA A 936 -22.01 -35.97 -19.91
C ALA A 936 -20.82 -35.11 -20.33
N GLU A 937 -19.70 -35.23 -19.59
CA GLU A 937 -18.45 -34.51 -19.83
C GLU A 937 -17.68 -35.10 -21.03
N GLN A 938 -17.55 -36.43 -21.14
CA GLN A 938 -16.76 -37.07 -22.19
C GLN A 938 -17.33 -36.86 -23.62
N HIS A 939 -18.64 -36.79 -23.74
CA HIS A 939 -19.32 -36.72 -25.05
C HIS A 939 -20.07 -35.41 -25.30
N SER A 940 -19.85 -34.39 -24.45
CA SER A 940 -20.56 -33.11 -24.54
C SER A 940 -22.08 -33.27 -24.69
N VAL A 941 -22.66 -34.28 -24.03
CA VAL A 941 -24.06 -34.72 -24.23
C VAL A 941 -25.04 -33.57 -24.01
N VAL A 942 -24.82 -32.81 -22.93
CA VAL A 942 -25.66 -31.67 -22.56
C VAL A 942 -25.57 -30.53 -23.59
N GLN A 943 -24.36 -30.18 -24.03
CA GLN A 943 -24.14 -29.13 -25.03
C GLN A 943 -24.73 -29.51 -26.39
N THR A 944 -24.56 -30.78 -26.79
CA THR A 944 -25.02 -31.25 -28.09
C THR A 944 -26.55 -31.28 -28.16
N ILE A 945 -27.22 -31.80 -27.13
CA ILE A 945 -28.69 -31.83 -27.09
C ILE A 945 -29.27 -30.41 -26.98
N ARG A 946 -28.66 -29.50 -26.21
CA ARG A 946 -29.12 -28.11 -26.11
C ARG A 946 -28.91 -27.28 -27.37
N SER A 947 -27.91 -27.64 -28.19
CA SER A 947 -27.63 -26.93 -29.44
C SER A 947 -28.72 -27.10 -30.51
N HIS A 948 -29.63 -28.06 -30.33
CA HIS A 948 -30.71 -28.34 -31.26
C HIS A 948 -32.00 -27.67 -30.81
N LYS A 949 -32.63 -26.92 -31.72
CA LYS A 949 -33.80 -26.06 -31.48
C LYS A 949 -35.02 -26.81 -30.91
N GLU A 950 -35.13 -28.10 -31.21
CA GLU A 950 -36.24 -28.96 -30.75
C GLU A 950 -36.05 -29.50 -29.33
N THR A 951 -34.84 -29.46 -28.79
CA THR A 951 -34.46 -29.99 -27.46
C THR A 951 -33.85 -28.93 -26.54
N GLU A 952 -33.98 -27.65 -26.89
CA GLU A 952 -33.46 -26.49 -26.13
C GLU A 952 -34.09 -26.37 -24.73
N ALA A 953 -35.37 -26.76 -24.60
CA ALA A 953 -36.13 -26.68 -23.35
C ALA A 953 -35.98 -27.92 -22.43
N VAL A 954 -35.17 -28.91 -22.82
CA VAL A 954 -34.99 -30.17 -22.07
C VAL A 954 -34.21 -29.91 -20.79
N SER A 955 -34.73 -30.40 -19.66
CA SER A 955 -34.05 -30.30 -18.37
C SER A 955 -32.99 -31.40 -18.22
N PHE A 956 -31.85 -31.08 -17.59
CA PHE A 956 -30.75 -32.04 -17.39
C PHE A 956 -30.43 -32.17 -15.91
N LEU A 957 -30.21 -33.41 -15.47
CA LEU A 957 -29.79 -33.71 -14.11
C LEU A 957 -28.62 -34.69 -14.17
N LEU A 958 -27.48 -34.25 -13.62
CA LEU A 958 -26.24 -35.00 -13.58
C LEU A 958 -26.13 -35.74 -12.26
N PHE A 959 -25.88 -37.04 -12.32
CA PHE A 959 -25.65 -37.88 -11.15
C PHE A 959 -24.26 -38.53 -11.22
N GLU A 960 -23.61 -38.69 -10.08
CA GLU A 960 -22.30 -39.35 -9.96
C GLU A 960 -22.42 -40.87 -9.81
#